data_AF-A0A7V8YNG8-F1
#
_entry.id   AF-A0A7V8YNG8-F1
#
_cell.length_a   1.000
_cell.length_b   1.000
_cell.length_c   1.000
_cell.angle_alpha   90.00
_cell.angle_beta   90.00
_cell.angle_gamma   90.00
#
_symmetry.space_group_name_H-M   'P 1'
#
loop_
_entity.id
_entity.type
_entity.pdbx_description
1 polymer ?
#
loop_
_entity_poly.entity_id
_entity_poly.type
_entity_poly.pdbx_seq_one_letter_code
_entity_poly.pdbx_strand_id
1 'polypeptide(L)'
;MAPAVEDRPLGDVEQLPLGSIVQSGTGTFRRLTSTGREEHRVPGTQRAELEALCGLRDRVRGVLAADATDDPGAAAQRAALNDAYDRYTDRYGPLNRFVVRAAGPAIVFDPDDAEQGDVVATKRVYPPLGGFRTDPGWWSVAALEVFDDDTQLSSKAPILAGPVARTASYPVHVDDPTVAVQVLLARDGAVTVPAVAELAGLDEAAVEAWLGDAVYRDPATAELVPAATYLSGVVRDKLDIARDAAATDPSFRRHVEALEAVVPAWIRPEEITPRIGASWVPAGDLRQFVVDELGLEHAEVSHVPELASWTINAGGYSAENEFTYAVEGRGRKGVDLVEDLANQRPTRITRDVEGRRVLDVDATAAAAAKRGQLEDLYAAWLWSDPDRSERLAATYNARFNAWVEPRWSGDSLRFDGLATGFQPRQHQLDAVARILGDRDRGTLLAHTVGAGKTAVMAMSAMELRRLGIATGPVGIVVPNSMLQQFGREFAQLYPQANILAADDANFSRDQRREFTARAASGAYDVVLFTHSSFTALPASPATVEAATTREVDSYRRALSAVEGEGPSRTQARTVKQIETAIAGLEVKLEKLADRARHDPGSVAFEELGLGHLMVDEAHLCKNLSFPTRIDAVQVKESARARDLLIKVDWMREHRGPGSVTFSTATPVTNQISEMWVF
;
A
#
# COMPACT_ATOMS: atom_id res chain seq x y z
N MET A 1 8.75 68.45 -0.67
CA MET A 1 9.08 67.44 0.36
C MET A 1 7.83 67.14 1.14
N ALA A 2 7.13 66.08 0.78
CA ALA A 2 6.07 65.48 1.60
C ALA A 2 6.71 64.32 2.38
N PRO A 3 6.34 64.08 3.64
CA PRO A 3 7.01 63.09 4.47
C PRO A 3 6.71 61.67 3.97
N ALA A 4 7.67 60.78 4.20
CA ALA A 4 7.63 59.38 3.88
C ALA A 4 6.39 58.70 4.51
N VAL A 5 5.75 57.83 3.73
CA VAL A 5 4.76 56.88 4.24
C VAL A 5 5.55 55.81 4.99
N GLU A 6 5.71 56.01 6.30
CA GLU A 6 6.22 55.01 7.23
C GLU A 6 5.24 53.84 7.38
N ASP A 7 5.84 52.67 7.63
CA ASP A 7 5.28 51.34 7.85
C ASP A 7 3.85 51.30 8.41
N ARG A 8 2.97 50.59 7.69
CA ARG A 8 1.85 49.90 8.36
C ARG A 8 2.45 48.79 9.23
N PRO A 9 2.05 48.65 10.49
CA PRO A 9 2.52 47.55 11.31
C PRO A 9 2.04 46.22 10.70
N LEU A 10 3.02 45.43 10.24
CA LEU A 10 2.90 44.06 9.73
C LEU A 10 2.65 43.09 10.89
N GLY A 11 1.49 43.13 11.51
CA GLY A 11 0.98 41.98 12.28
C GLY A 11 0.31 41.02 11.30
N ASP A 12 0.74 39.75 11.27
CA ASP A 12 0.13 38.56 10.60
C ASP A 12 0.98 37.89 9.51
N VAL A 13 2.00 38.56 8.95
CA VAL A 13 2.88 37.92 7.93
C VAL A 13 3.85 36.89 8.53
N GLU A 14 4.01 36.86 9.86
CA GLU A 14 4.88 35.90 10.56
C GLU A 14 4.26 34.50 10.77
N GLN A 15 2.98 34.29 10.42
CA GLN A 15 2.29 33.01 10.65
C GLN A 15 2.00 32.18 9.37
N LEU A 16 2.51 32.62 8.21
CA LEU A 16 2.30 31.90 6.94
C LEU A 16 3.32 30.75 6.77
N PRO A 17 2.91 29.58 6.23
CA PRO A 17 3.81 28.45 6.05
C PRO A 17 4.99 28.76 5.10
N LEU A 18 6.10 28.05 5.27
CA LEU A 18 7.23 28.14 4.35
C LEU A 18 6.79 27.84 2.90
N GLY A 19 7.28 28.67 1.98
CA GLY A 19 6.89 28.69 0.57
C GLY A 19 5.78 29.69 0.24
N SER A 20 5.14 30.32 1.23
CA SER A 20 4.08 31.32 1.00
C SER A 20 4.60 32.55 0.28
N ILE A 21 3.85 33.02 -0.70
CA ILE A 21 4.07 34.25 -1.44
C ILE A 21 3.37 35.39 -0.69
N VAL A 22 4.12 36.41 -0.33
CA VAL A 22 3.66 37.57 0.43
C VAL A 22 3.91 38.84 -0.36
N GLN A 23 2.98 39.77 -0.29
CA GLN A 23 3.13 41.08 -0.89
C GLN A 23 4.05 41.94 -0.01
N SER A 24 5.12 42.50 -0.59
CA SER A 24 6.07 43.37 0.11
C SER A 24 5.93 44.85 -0.24
N GLY A 25 5.00 45.17 -1.15
CA GLY A 25 4.72 46.51 -1.68
C GLY A 25 3.84 46.42 -2.91
N THR A 26 3.50 47.56 -3.53
CA THR A 26 2.65 47.58 -4.72
C THR A 26 3.32 46.85 -5.88
N GLY A 27 2.78 45.69 -6.27
CA GLY A 27 3.31 44.87 -7.35
C GLY A 27 4.68 44.22 -7.08
N THR A 28 5.10 44.10 -5.82
CA THR A 28 6.31 43.36 -5.42
C THR A 28 5.96 42.23 -4.46
N PHE A 29 6.57 41.06 -4.69
CA PHE A 29 6.27 39.83 -3.97
C PHE A 29 7.55 39.19 -3.45
N ARG A 30 7.46 38.55 -2.29
CA ARG A 30 8.53 37.74 -1.71
C ARG A 30 8.01 36.36 -1.35
N ARG A 31 8.87 35.35 -1.40
CA ARG A 31 8.56 34.00 -0.93
C ARG A 31 9.20 33.77 0.43
N LEU A 32 8.44 33.21 1.37
CA LEU A 32 8.95 32.80 2.67
C LEU A 32 9.82 31.54 2.51
N THR A 33 11.06 31.58 2.98
CA THR A 33 12.01 30.46 2.98
C THR A 33 12.52 30.22 4.40
N SER A 34 13.18 29.08 4.64
CA SER A 34 13.76 28.76 5.94
C SER A 34 14.85 29.76 6.38
N THR A 35 15.44 30.50 5.44
CA THR A 35 16.50 31.49 5.66
C THR A 35 16.01 32.94 5.61
N GLY A 36 14.72 33.18 5.36
CA GLY A 36 14.13 34.52 5.34
C GLY A 36 13.11 34.76 4.22
N ARG A 37 13.22 35.91 3.54
CA ARG A 37 12.30 36.31 2.45
C ARG A 37 13.06 36.55 1.15
N GLU A 38 12.84 35.67 0.17
CA GLU A 38 13.46 35.77 -1.15
C GLU A 38 12.59 36.53 -2.14
N GLU A 39 13.20 37.19 -3.13
CA GLU A 39 12.47 37.91 -4.18
C GLU A 39 11.67 36.91 -5.05
N HIS A 40 10.34 37.09 -5.14
CA HIS A 40 9.50 36.31 -6.04
C HIS A 40 9.17 37.13 -7.28
N ARG A 41 9.91 36.88 -8.36
CA ARG A 41 9.80 37.68 -9.61
C ARG A 41 8.56 37.28 -10.40
N VAL A 42 7.71 38.27 -10.69
CA VAL A 42 6.43 38.06 -11.35
C VAL A 42 6.31 38.99 -12.57
N PRO A 43 5.97 38.46 -13.76
CA PRO A 43 5.69 39.28 -14.94
C PRO A 43 4.62 40.33 -14.65
N GLY A 44 4.80 41.55 -15.17
CA GLY A 44 3.87 42.67 -14.91
C GLY A 44 2.41 42.34 -15.18
N THR A 45 2.15 41.51 -16.21
CA THR A 45 0.82 41.04 -16.60
C THR A 45 0.13 40.14 -15.57
N GLN A 46 0.88 39.53 -14.64
CA GLN A 46 0.35 38.58 -13.65
C GLN A 46 0.28 39.15 -12.23
N ARG A 47 0.84 40.35 -11.99
CA ARG A 47 0.95 40.93 -10.63
C ARG A 47 -0.41 41.19 -9.99
N ALA A 48 -1.35 41.77 -10.74
CA ALA A 48 -2.68 42.10 -10.21
C ALA A 48 -3.49 40.85 -9.83
N GLU A 49 -3.36 39.78 -10.63
CA GLU A 49 -4.04 38.52 -10.33
C GLU A 49 -3.42 37.83 -9.12
N LEU A 50 -2.08 37.81 -9.02
CA LEU A 50 -1.39 37.26 -7.86
C LEU A 50 -1.73 38.01 -6.56
N GLU A 51 -1.84 39.34 -6.61
CA GLU A 51 -2.29 40.16 -5.47
C GLU A 51 -3.70 39.77 -5.01
N ALA A 52 -4.62 39.57 -5.96
CA ALA A 52 -5.97 39.11 -5.64
C ALA A 52 -5.97 37.70 -5.02
N LEU A 53 -5.13 36.78 -5.53
CA LEU A 53 -4.99 35.41 -5.01
C LEU A 53 -4.41 35.37 -3.58
N CYS A 54 -3.35 36.14 -3.30
CA CYS A 54 -2.84 36.29 -1.94
C CYS A 54 -3.94 36.85 -1.02
N GLY A 55 -4.68 37.86 -1.48
CA GLY A 55 -5.80 38.44 -0.74
C GLY A 55 -6.95 37.46 -0.48
N LEU A 56 -7.21 36.52 -1.39
CA LEU A 56 -8.18 35.44 -1.18
C LEU A 56 -7.67 34.46 -0.12
N ARG A 57 -6.43 33.98 -0.23
CA ARG A 57 -5.82 33.06 0.76
C ARG A 57 -5.89 33.62 2.16
N ASP A 58 -5.47 34.87 2.34
CA ASP A 58 -5.40 35.49 3.66
C ASP A 58 -6.81 35.62 4.27
N ARG A 59 -7.83 35.92 3.45
CA ARG A 59 -9.24 35.94 3.87
C ARG A 59 -9.80 34.55 4.18
N VAL A 60 -9.47 33.54 3.39
CA VAL A 60 -9.87 32.15 3.67
C VAL A 60 -9.32 31.71 5.03
N ARG A 61 -8.03 31.94 5.27
CA ARG A 61 -7.41 31.65 6.57
C ARG A 61 -8.09 32.39 7.72
N GLY A 62 -8.42 33.67 7.52
CA GLY A 62 -9.16 34.46 8.52
C GLY A 62 -10.51 33.85 8.86
N VAL A 63 -11.33 33.55 7.84
CA VAL A 63 -12.66 32.93 8.03
C VAL A 63 -12.54 31.58 8.73
N LEU A 64 -11.58 30.76 8.33
CA LEU A 64 -11.33 29.45 8.92
C LEU A 64 -10.89 29.53 10.38
N ALA A 65 -10.05 30.49 10.75
CA ALA A 65 -9.65 30.72 12.14
C ALA A 65 -10.80 31.27 13.00
N ALA A 66 -11.60 32.18 12.42
CA ALA A 66 -12.78 32.74 13.07
C ALA A 66 -13.85 31.66 13.33
N ASP A 67 -14.09 30.77 12.35
CA ASP A 67 -15.02 29.65 12.49
C ASP A 67 -14.56 28.64 13.54
N ALA A 68 -13.26 28.37 13.63
CA ALA A 68 -12.71 27.44 14.62
C ALA A 68 -12.84 27.92 16.07
N THR A 69 -13.07 29.21 16.29
CA THR A 69 -13.17 29.84 17.61
C THR A 69 -14.56 30.40 17.91
N ASP A 70 -15.55 30.10 17.05
CA ASP A 70 -16.90 30.67 17.11
C ASP A 70 -16.89 32.21 17.22
N ASP A 71 -15.97 32.88 16.52
CA ASP A 71 -15.80 34.33 16.57
C ASP A 71 -17.06 35.04 16.02
N PRO A 72 -17.67 35.98 16.77
CA PRO A 72 -18.80 36.78 16.30
C PRO A 72 -18.56 37.52 14.95
N GLY A 73 -17.30 37.81 14.63
CA GLY A 73 -16.87 38.45 13.39
C GLY A 73 -16.79 37.51 12.17
N ALA A 74 -16.91 36.19 12.36
CA ALA A 74 -16.76 35.20 11.27
C ALA A 74 -17.70 35.46 10.09
N ALA A 75 -18.94 35.86 10.36
CA ALA A 75 -19.93 36.17 9.32
C ALA A 75 -19.51 37.38 8.45
N ALA A 76 -18.98 38.44 9.07
CA ALA A 76 -18.51 39.62 8.34
C ALA A 76 -17.25 39.33 7.51
N GLN A 77 -16.31 38.56 8.07
CA GLN A 77 -15.12 38.12 7.34
C GLN A 77 -15.51 37.24 6.14
N ARG A 78 -16.49 36.35 6.30
CA ARG A 78 -17.01 35.50 5.22
C ARG A 78 -17.68 36.31 4.11
N ALA A 79 -18.47 37.32 4.45
CA ALA A 79 -19.04 38.22 3.45
C ALA A 79 -17.94 38.94 2.66
N ALA A 80 -16.89 39.41 3.33
CA ALA A 80 -15.75 40.06 2.67
C ALA A 80 -14.94 39.09 1.78
N LEU A 81 -14.83 37.82 2.16
CA LEU A 81 -14.25 36.75 1.34
C LEU A 81 -15.11 36.49 0.09
N ASN A 82 -16.43 36.41 0.26
CA ASN A 82 -17.39 36.18 -0.81
C ASN A 82 -17.34 37.32 -1.85
N ASP A 83 -17.35 38.57 -1.41
CA ASP A 83 -17.19 39.74 -2.28
C ASP A 83 -15.83 39.76 -3.01
N ALA A 84 -14.77 39.29 -2.34
CA ALA A 84 -13.45 39.19 -2.96
C ALA A 84 -13.40 38.09 -4.02
N TYR A 85 -14.07 36.96 -3.77
CA TYR A 85 -14.23 35.88 -4.74
C TYR A 85 -14.98 36.35 -5.98
N ASP A 86 -16.13 37.02 -5.80
CA ASP A 86 -16.94 37.53 -6.93
C ASP A 86 -16.14 38.49 -7.82
N ARG A 87 -15.43 39.44 -7.20
CA ARG A 87 -14.55 40.36 -7.94
C ARG A 87 -13.44 39.63 -8.68
N TYR A 88 -12.90 38.55 -8.12
CA TYR A 88 -11.87 37.75 -8.77
C TYR A 88 -12.47 37.04 -10.00
N THR A 89 -13.59 36.33 -9.83
CA THR A 89 -14.22 35.56 -10.90
C THR A 89 -14.73 36.44 -12.04
N ASP A 90 -15.29 37.61 -11.73
CA ASP A 90 -15.74 38.58 -12.73
C ASP A 90 -14.59 39.09 -13.61
N ARG A 91 -13.39 39.21 -13.02
CA ARG A 91 -12.23 39.79 -13.70
C ARG A 91 -11.36 38.76 -14.43
N TYR A 92 -11.15 37.59 -13.82
CA TYR A 92 -10.17 36.60 -14.28
C TYR A 92 -10.80 35.27 -14.72
N GLY A 93 -12.10 35.07 -14.46
CA GLY A 93 -12.79 33.79 -14.62
C GLY A 93 -12.57 32.84 -13.43
N PRO A 94 -12.98 31.57 -13.57
CA PRO A 94 -12.85 30.57 -12.50
C PRO A 94 -11.41 30.40 -12.01
N LEU A 95 -11.24 30.10 -10.72
CA LEU A 95 -9.93 29.87 -10.09
C LEU A 95 -9.23 28.65 -10.70
N ASN A 96 -10.00 27.59 -10.96
CA ASN A 96 -9.51 26.29 -11.40
C ASN A 96 -9.49 26.11 -12.92
N ARG A 97 -9.71 27.18 -13.69
CA ARG A 97 -9.73 27.17 -15.15
C ARG A 97 -8.46 26.58 -15.75
N PHE A 98 -8.59 25.86 -16.86
CA PHE A 98 -7.45 25.36 -17.62
C PHE A 98 -7.75 25.32 -19.11
N VAL A 99 -6.71 25.10 -19.91
CA VAL A 99 -6.87 24.78 -21.33
C VAL A 99 -6.33 23.39 -21.60
N VAL A 100 -7.00 22.66 -22.47
CA VAL A 100 -6.53 21.34 -22.91
C VAL A 100 -5.63 21.53 -24.12
N ARG A 101 -4.43 20.93 -24.08
CA ARG A 101 -3.50 20.88 -25.21
C ARG A 101 -3.17 19.44 -25.54
N ALA A 102 -2.87 19.16 -26.81
CA ALA A 102 -2.22 17.90 -27.16
C ALA A 102 -0.89 17.81 -26.40
N ALA A 103 -0.69 16.76 -25.62
CA ALA A 103 0.63 16.45 -25.10
C ALA A 103 1.47 15.89 -26.26
N GLY A 104 2.78 16.09 -26.18
CA GLY A 104 3.72 15.28 -26.97
C GLY A 104 3.61 13.80 -26.58
N PRO A 105 4.38 12.90 -27.23
CA PRO A 105 4.43 11.51 -26.82
C PRO A 105 4.66 11.44 -25.31
N ALA A 106 3.85 10.64 -24.61
CA ALA A 106 3.99 10.46 -23.17
C ALA A 106 5.46 10.12 -22.88
N ILE A 107 6.05 10.75 -21.85
CA ILE A 107 7.37 10.33 -21.39
C ILE A 107 7.17 8.94 -20.80
N VAL A 108 7.48 7.93 -21.61
CA VAL A 108 7.53 6.55 -21.20
C VAL A 108 8.78 6.43 -20.31
N PHE A 109 8.57 6.34 -19.00
CA PHE A 109 9.65 6.24 -18.01
C PHE A 109 10.46 4.96 -18.17
N ASP A 110 9.89 3.94 -18.82
CA ASP A 110 10.56 2.71 -19.20
C ASP A 110 9.97 2.21 -20.55
N PRO A 111 10.73 2.22 -21.65
CA PRO A 111 10.25 1.77 -22.96
C PRO A 111 9.73 0.33 -22.96
N ASP A 112 10.09 -0.47 -21.95
CA ASP A 112 9.62 -1.84 -21.77
C ASP A 112 8.27 -1.97 -21.01
N ASP A 113 7.79 -0.89 -20.38
CA ASP A 113 6.57 -0.85 -19.54
C ASP A 113 5.43 -0.07 -20.24
N ALA A 114 5.61 0.25 -21.52
CA ALA A 114 4.58 0.84 -22.37
C ALA A 114 3.51 -0.23 -22.71
N GLU A 115 2.45 -0.34 -21.90
CA GLU A 115 1.22 -0.95 -22.39
C GLU A 115 0.75 -0.16 -23.63
N GLN A 116 0.74 -0.85 -24.77
CA GLN A 116 0.35 -0.30 -26.07
C GLN A 116 -1.13 0.11 -26.02
N GLY A 117 -1.34 1.42 -26.02
CA GLY A 117 -2.64 2.05 -26.22
C GLY A 117 -2.41 3.50 -26.61
N ASP A 118 -2.36 3.76 -27.93
CA ASP A 118 -2.36 5.10 -28.51
C ASP A 118 -3.60 5.88 -28.05
N VAL A 119 -3.44 6.67 -27.01
CA VAL A 119 -4.30 7.83 -26.75
C VAL A 119 -3.38 9.03 -26.91
N VAL A 120 -3.72 9.94 -27.83
CA VAL A 120 -3.11 11.27 -27.85
C VAL A 120 -3.36 11.86 -26.47
N ALA A 121 -2.36 11.77 -25.60
CA ALA A 121 -2.50 12.22 -24.22
C ALA A 121 -2.80 13.72 -24.29
N THR A 122 -3.96 14.14 -23.82
CA THR A 122 -4.25 15.56 -23.69
C THR A 122 -3.73 16.04 -22.34
N LYS A 123 -2.94 17.11 -22.31
CA LYS A 123 -2.44 17.72 -21.08
C LYS A 123 -3.30 18.94 -20.73
N ARG A 124 -3.77 18.98 -19.48
CA ARG A 124 -4.35 20.19 -18.88
C ARG A 124 -3.23 21.19 -18.60
N VAL A 125 -3.37 22.40 -19.12
CA VAL A 125 -2.43 23.51 -18.93
C VAL A 125 -3.15 24.61 -18.15
N TYR A 126 -2.71 24.82 -16.92
CA TYR A 126 -3.25 25.84 -16.03
C TYR A 126 -2.60 27.20 -16.32
N PRO A 127 -3.31 28.31 -16.07
CA PRO A 127 -2.70 29.63 -16.09
C PRO A 127 -1.54 29.71 -15.07
N PRO A 128 -0.51 30.52 -15.35
CA PRO A 128 0.65 30.61 -14.48
C PRO A 128 0.35 31.24 -13.11
N LEU A 129 -0.69 32.08 -13.02
CA LEU A 129 -1.17 32.71 -11.77
C LEU A 129 -0.06 33.38 -10.95
N GLY A 130 0.96 33.96 -11.59
CA GLY A 130 2.12 34.53 -10.90
C GLY A 130 2.92 33.51 -10.07
N GLY A 131 2.78 32.21 -10.32
CA GLY A 131 3.36 31.12 -9.54
C GLY A 131 2.58 30.77 -8.27
N PHE A 132 1.37 31.30 -8.07
CA PHE A 132 0.58 31.08 -6.85
C PHE A 132 0.22 29.62 -6.58
N ARG A 133 0.19 28.77 -7.61
CA ARG A 133 -0.11 27.34 -7.46
C ARG A 133 0.93 26.57 -6.62
N THR A 134 2.13 27.14 -6.44
CA THR A 134 3.17 26.58 -5.56
C THR A 134 3.10 27.12 -4.12
N ASP A 135 2.19 28.06 -3.87
CA ASP A 135 1.88 28.59 -2.54
C ASP A 135 1.21 27.51 -1.67
N PRO A 136 1.61 27.34 -0.40
CA PRO A 136 0.95 26.42 0.53
C PRO A 136 -0.56 26.64 0.66
N GLY A 137 -1.03 27.89 0.48
CA GLY A 137 -2.45 28.24 0.52
C GLY A 137 -3.20 28.03 -0.80
N TRP A 138 -2.57 27.47 -1.84
CA TRP A 138 -3.23 27.22 -3.11
C TRP A 138 -4.50 26.38 -2.95
N TRP A 139 -4.44 25.29 -2.19
CA TRP A 139 -5.55 24.33 -2.09
C TRP A 139 -6.78 24.91 -1.40
N SER A 140 -6.60 25.76 -0.38
CA SER A 140 -7.71 26.43 0.29
C SER A 140 -8.37 27.49 -0.60
N VAL A 141 -7.58 28.16 -1.46
CA VAL A 141 -8.11 29.06 -2.48
C VAL A 141 -8.83 28.28 -3.58
N ALA A 142 -8.23 27.21 -4.10
CA ALA A 142 -8.82 26.36 -5.13
C ALA A 142 -10.16 25.74 -4.70
N ALA A 143 -10.32 25.47 -3.40
CA ALA A 143 -11.54 24.93 -2.80
C ALA A 143 -12.69 25.94 -2.67
N LEU A 144 -12.48 27.23 -2.96
CA LEU A 144 -13.53 28.26 -2.93
C LEU A 144 -14.64 28.07 -3.98
N GLU A 145 -14.42 27.18 -4.94
CA GLU A 145 -15.40 26.87 -5.97
C GLU A 145 -15.55 25.37 -6.21
N VAL A 146 -16.77 24.95 -6.53
CA VAL A 146 -17.05 23.64 -7.12
C VAL A 146 -16.93 23.82 -8.62
N PHE A 147 -15.84 23.28 -9.18
CA PHE A 147 -15.45 23.44 -10.58
C PHE A 147 -15.73 22.15 -11.36
N ASP A 148 -16.46 22.28 -12.47
CA ASP A 148 -16.73 21.21 -13.44
C ASP A 148 -15.64 21.22 -14.52
N ASP A 149 -14.83 20.17 -14.54
CA ASP A 149 -13.70 20.05 -15.45
C ASP A 149 -14.12 19.97 -16.93
N ASP A 150 -15.32 19.43 -17.22
CA ASP A 150 -15.82 19.22 -18.57
C ASP A 150 -16.43 20.49 -19.14
N THR A 151 -17.23 21.21 -18.34
CA THR A 151 -17.90 22.44 -18.79
C THR A 151 -17.05 23.69 -18.58
N GLN A 152 -15.96 23.62 -17.80
CA GLN A 152 -15.16 24.77 -17.35
C GLN A 152 -15.98 25.82 -16.59
N LEU A 153 -17.09 25.39 -15.97
CA LEU A 153 -17.95 26.27 -15.18
C LEU A 153 -17.69 26.06 -13.69
N SER A 154 -17.90 27.10 -12.90
CA SER A 154 -17.78 27.05 -11.46
C SER A 154 -19.01 27.56 -10.74
N SER A 155 -19.20 27.06 -9.52
CA SER A 155 -20.18 27.56 -8.56
C SER A 155 -19.52 27.78 -7.20
N LYS A 156 -20.08 28.67 -6.39
CA LYS A 156 -19.53 29.01 -5.06
C LYS A 156 -19.51 27.79 -4.15
N ALA A 157 -18.37 27.55 -3.48
CA ALA A 157 -18.29 26.51 -2.47
C ALA A 157 -19.02 26.89 -1.17
N PRO A 158 -19.45 25.91 -0.36
CA PRO A 158 -20.21 26.16 0.88
C PRO A 158 -19.54 27.11 1.89
N ILE A 159 -18.20 27.18 1.91
CA ILE A 159 -17.42 28.07 2.79
C ILE A 159 -17.76 29.56 2.60
N LEU A 160 -18.23 29.93 1.41
CA LEU A 160 -18.65 31.30 1.09
C LEU A 160 -20.03 31.64 1.66
N ALA A 161 -20.81 30.64 2.09
CA ALA A 161 -22.18 30.80 2.58
C ALA A 161 -22.30 30.59 4.11
N GLY A 162 -21.51 29.68 4.70
CA GLY A 162 -21.59 29.39 6.13
C GLY A 162 -20.38 28.61 6.66
N PRO A 163 -20.36 28.30 7.97
CA PRO A 163 -19.33 27.47 8.57
C PRO A 163 -19.28 26.08 7.94
N VAL A 164 -18.07 25.62 7.64
CA VAL A 164 -17.86 24.36 6.89
C VAL A 164 -17.17 23.27 7.69
N ALA A 165 -16.52 23.54 8.81
CA ALA A 165 -15.84 22.50 9.60
C ALA A 165 -16.73 22.00 10.75
N ARG A 166 -16.82 20.68 10.95
CA ARG A 166 -17.39 20.08 12.16
C ARG A 166 -16.35 20.01 13.27
N THR A 167 -16.74 20.33 14.50
CA THR A 167 -16.03 19.87 15.68
C THR A 167 -16.58 18.51 16.08
N ALA A 168 -15.74 17.48 16.00
CA ALA A 168 -16.17 16.14 16.40
C ALA A 168 -16.32 16.06 17.93
N SER A 169 -17.46 15.58 18.40
CA SER A 169 -17.67 15.24 19.82
C SER A 169 -18.07 13.78 19.94
N TYR A 170 -17.52 13.14 20.98
CA TYR A 170 -17.83 11.78 21.37
C TYR A 170 -18.74 11.79 22.60
N PRO A 171 -19.55 10.74 22.81
CA PRO A 171 -20.34 10.63 24.03
C PRO A 171 -19.43 10.62 25.25
N VAL A 172 -19.90 11.24 26.35
CA VAL A 172 -19.20 11.25 27.64
C VAL A 172 -19.57 10.06 28.52
N HIS A 173 -20.59 9.28 28.13
CA HIS A 173 -21.03 8.07 28.81
C HIS A 173 -21.58 7.05 27.79
N VAL A 174 -21.28 5.76 27.97
CA VAL A 174 -21.79 4.64 27.15
C VAL A 174 -22.10 3.42 28.01
N ASP A 175 -23.28 2.82 27.85
CA ASP A 175 -23.72 1.62 28.59
C ASP A 175 -23.42 0.29 27.88
N ASP A 176 -23.12 0.32 26.57
CA ASP A 176 -22.81 -0.87 25.77
C ASP A 176 -21.28 -1.08 25.63
N PRO A 177 -20.74 -2.25 26.05
CA PRO A 177 -19.31 -2.56 25.95
C PRO A 177 -18.72 -2.48 24.54
N THR A 178 -19.47 -2.92 23.53
CA THR A 178 -19.01 -2.93 22.14
C THR A 178 -18.91 -1.50 21.63
N VAL A 179 -19.92 -0.68 21.89
CA VAL A 179 -19.91 0.75 21.55
C VAL A 179 -18.81 1.48 22.29
N ALA A 180 -18.55 1.17 23.56
CA ALA A 180 -17.46 1.79 24.32
C ALA A 180 -16.09 1.48 23.69
N VAL A 181 -15.82 0.22 23.33
CA VAL A 181 -14.61 -0.17 22.60
C VAL A 181 -14.47 0.60 21.29
N GLN A 182 -15.54 0.67 20.49
CA GLN A 182 -15.54 1.40 19.22
C GLN A 182 -15.31 2.91 19.42
N VAL A 183 -15.92 3.53 20.43
CA VAL A 183 -15.73 4.94 20.76
C VAL A 183 -14.29 5.21 21.19
N LEU A 184 -13.70 4.36 22.04
CA LEU A 184 -12.33 4.55 22.50
C LEU A 184 -11.30 4.33 21.38
N LEU A 185 -11.50 3.32 20.54
CA LEU A 185 -10.67 3.14 19.34
C LEU A 185 -10.80 4.34 18.39
N ALA A 186 -12.01 4.84 18.18
CA ALA A 186 -12.25 6.01 17.33
C ALA A 186 -11.69 7.29 17.94
N ARG A 187 -11.83 7.52 19.25
CA ARG A 187 -11.43 8.76 19.93
C ARG A 187 -9.94 8.80 20.23
N ASP A 188 -9.41 7.71 20.77
CA ASP A 188 -8.08 7.63 21.40
C ASP A 188 -7.12 6.69 20.65
N GLY A 189 -7.64 5.85 19.74
CA GLY A 189 -6.83 4.87 19.03
C GLY A 189 -6.37 3.70 19.91
N ALA A 190 -6.90 3.56 21.12
CA ALA A 190 -6.57 2.47 22.03
C ALA A 190 -7.71 2.24 23.02
N VAL A 191 -7.79 1.02 23.55
CA VAL A 191 -8.71 0.67 24.65
C VAL A 191 -7.87 0.44 25.89
N THR A 192 -8.05 1.28 26.91
CA THR A 192 -7.35 1.14 28.20
C THR A 192 -8.35 1.03 29.34
N VAL A 193 -7.97 0.31 30.41
CA VAL A 193 -8.83 0.14 31.59
C VAL A 193 -9.31 1.49 32.17
N PRO A 194 -8.44 2.49 32.38
CA PRO A 194 -8.87 3.79 32.90
C PRO A 194 -9.85 4.52 31.97
N ALA A 195 -9.62 4.47 30.65
CA ALA A 195 -10.49 5.14 29.69
C ALA A 195 -11.88 4.50 29.62
N VAL A 196 -11.97 3.17 29.75
CA VAL A 196 -13.26 2.45 29.84
C VAL A 196 -13.96 2.76 31.17
N ALA A 197 -13.23 2.74 32.29
CA ALA A 197 -13.77 3.07 33.61
C ALA A 197 -14.42 4.45 33.61
N GLU A 198 -13.75 5.46 33.05
CA GLU A 198 -14.28 6.81 32.90
C GLU A 198 -15.52 6.84 32.00
N LEU A 199 -15.45 6.25 30.80
CA LEU A 199 -16.52 6.31 29.81
C LEU A 199 -17.78 5.53 30.21
N ALA A 200 -17.63 4.46 30.99
CA ALA A 200 -18.74 3.63 31.47
C ALA A 200 -19.19 3.96 32.91
N GLY A 201 -18.48 4.86 33.61
CA GLY A 201 -18.77 5.20 35.00
C GLY A 201 -18.56 4.02 35.96
N LEU A 202 -17.50 3.24 35.76
CA LEU A 202 -17.19 2.02 36.52
C LEU A 202 -15.90 2.18 37.34
N ASP A 203 -15.77 1.39 38.41
CA ASP A 203 -14.47 1.15 39.04
C ASP A 203 -13.58 0.34 38.10
N GLU A 204 -12.27 0.64 38.04
CA GLU A 204 -11.31 -0.08 37.16
C GLU A 204 -11.33 -1.60 37.36
N ALA A 205 -11.57 -2.07 38.58
CA ALA A 205 -11.65 -3.49 38.91
C ALA A 205 -12.86 -4.20 38.26
N ALA A 206 -13.91 -3.46 37.87
CA ALA A 206 -15.10 -4.00 37.22
C ALA A 206 -15.03 -3.97 35.68
N VAL A 207 -14.06 -3.25 35.10
CA VAL A 207 -13.98 -3.00 33.66
C VAL A 207 -13.84 -4.26 32.83
N GLU A 208 -12.91 -5.15 33.19
CA GLU A 208 -12.65 -6.36 32.37
C GLU A 208 -13.86 -7.30 32.36
N ALA A 209 -14.56 -7.42 33.49
CA ALA A 209 -15.79 -8.20 33.59
C ALA A 209 -16.94 -7.57 32.80
N TRP A 210 -17.06 -6.23 32.81
CA TRP A 210 -18.08 -5.51 32.07
C TRP A 210 -17.84 -5.54 30.56
N LEU A 211 -16.58 -5.44 30.12
CA LEU A 211 -16.23 -5.48 28.70
C LEU A 211 -16.60 -6.84 28.07
N GLY A 212 -16.51 -7.92 28.83
CA GLY A 212 -16.92 -9.26 28.40
C GLY A 212 -16.30 -9.63 27.04
N ASP A 213 -17.14 -10.03 26.09
CA ASP A 213 -16.70 -10.50 24.77
C ASP A 213 -16.33 -9.38 23.78
N ALA A 214 -16.42 -8.10 24.18
CA ALA A 214 -15.97 -6.98 23.35
C ALA A 214 -14.44 -6.91 23.28
N VAL A 215 -13.73 -7.47 24.28
CA VAL A 215 -12.26 -7.56 24.33
C VAL A 215 -11.81 -8.90 24.90
N TYR A 216 -10.59 -9.29 24.52
CA TYR A 216 -9.92 -10.47 25.04
C TYR A 216 -8.52 -10.08 25.51
N ARG A 217 -8.14 -10.58 26.69
CA ARG A 217 -6.75 -10.49 27.15
C ARG A 217 -5.91 -11.49 26.38
N ASP A 218 -4.93 -11.04 25.61
CA ASP A 218 -4.05 -11.94 24.87
C ASP A 218 -3.24 -12.79 25.87
N PRO A 219 -3.29 -14.14 25.81
CA PRO A 219 -2.53 -14.98 26.75
C PRO A 219 -1.01 -14.83 26.64
N ALA A 220 -0.49 -14.40 25.48
CA ALA A 220 0.94 -14.24 25.25
C ALA A 220 1.49 -12.89 25.72
N THR A 221 0.72 -11.80 25.56
CA THR A 221 1.17 -10.43 25.90
C THR A 221 0.51 -9.85 27.15
N ALA A 222 -0.58 -10.46 27.62
CA ALA A 222 -1.48 -9.96 28.67
C ALA A 222 -2.17 -8.62 28.36
N GLU A 223 -2.09 -8.13 27.12
CA GLU A 223 -2.75 -6.91 26.66
C GLU A 223 -4.24 -7.13 26.37
N LEU A 224 -5.07 -6.10 26.56
CA LEU A 224 -6.47 -6.12 26.16
C LEU A 224 -6.60 -5.82 24.67
N VAL A 225 -7.09 -6.79 23.92
CA VAL A 225 -7.23 -6.72 22.47
C VAL A 225 -8.72 -6.70 22.10
N PRO A 226 -9.18 -5.77 21.25
CA PRO A 226 -10.55 -5.78 20.74
C PRO A 226 -10.92 -7.10 20.06
N ALA A 227 -12.17 -7.55 20.22
CA ALA A 227 -12.65 -8.81 19.65
C ALA A 227 -12.41 -8.92 18.13
N ALA A 228 -12.60 -7.82 17.39
CA ALA A 228 -12.35 -7.76 15.94
C ALA A 228 -10.91 -8.13 15.56
N THR A 229 -9.93 -7.83 16.42
CA THR A 229 -8.51 -8.15 16.23
C THR A 229 -8.17 -9.53 16.80
N TYR A 230 -8.69 -9.87 17.98
CA TYR A 230 -8.38 -11.14 18.64
C TYR A 230 -8.93 -12.34 17.85
N LEU A 231 -10.18 -12.26 17.40
CA LEU A 231 -10.90 -13.33 16.69
C LEU A 231 -10.68 -13.34 15.16
N SER A 232 -9.66 -12.64 14.67
CA SER A 232 -9.29 -12.59 13.25
C SER A 232 -7.81 -12.92 13.01
N GLY A 233 -7.39 -12.99 11.75
CA GLY A 233 -6.04 -13.42 11.38
C GLY A 233 -5.87 -14.93 11.52
N VAL A 234 -4.66 -15.38 11.89
CA VAL A 234 -4.33 -16.81 12.06
C VAL A 234 -4.93 -17.34 13.38
N VAL A 235 -6.20 -17.74 13.34
CA VAL A 235 -6.98 -18.08 14.55
C VAL A 235 -6.69 -19.47 15.11
N ARG A 236 -6.13 -20.38 14.32
CA ARG A 236 -5.76 -21.73 14.81
C ARG A 236 -4.63 -21.66 15.84
N ASP A 237 -3.56 -20.93 15.52
CA ASP A 237 -2.44 -20.72 16.45
C ASP A 237 -2.91 -20.02 17.74
N LYS A 238 -3.79 -19.02 17.60
CA LYS A 238 -4.41 -18.35 18.75
C LYS A 238 -5.25 -19.31 19.61
N LEU A 239 -5.97 -20.24 18.99
CA LEU A 239 -6.78 -21.25 19.69
C LEU A 239 -5.89 -22.22 20.47
N ASP A 240 -4.78 -22.67 19.88
CA ASP A 240 -3.84 -23.55 20.56
C ASP A 240 -3.20 -22.86 21.77
N ILE A 241 -2.74 -21.60 21.61
CA ILE A 241 -2.25 -20.77 22.72
C ILE A 241 -3.31 -20.59 23.81
N ALA A 242 -4.56 -20.32 23.43
CA ALA A 242 -5.67 -20.15 24.38
C ALA A 242 -5.99 -21.44 25.14
N ARG A 243 -5.91 -22.62 24.49
CA ARG A 243 -6.11 -23.93 25.12
C ARG A 243 -5.02 -24.24 26.14
N ASP A 244 -3.77 -23.99 25.78
CA ASP A 244 -2.64 -24.17 26.69
C ASP A 244 -2.77 -23.25 27.92
N ALA A 245 -3.15 -21.99 27.71
CA ALA A 245 -3.43 -21.06 28.79
C ALA A 245 -4.61 -21.54 29.66
N ALA A 246 -5.72 -21.98 29.06
CA ALA A 246 -6.91 -22.46 29.75
C ALA A 246 -6.69 -23.72 30.59
N ALA A 247 -5.67 -24.53 30.26
CA ALA A 247 -5.26 -25.68 31.05
C ALA A 247 -4.67 -25.28 32.42
N THR A 248 -4.10 -24.08 32.53
CA THR A 248 -3.47 -23.56 33.75
C THR A 248 -4.31 -22.48 34.45
N ASP A 249 -4.98 -21.63 33.69
CA ASP A 249 -5.88 -20.59 34.19
C ASP A 249 -7.27 -20.70 33.52
N PRO A 250 -8.29 -21.14 34.26
CA PRO A 250 -9.67 -21.27 33.75
C PRO A 250 -10.29 -19.99 33.19
N SER A 251 -9.73 -18.81 33.46
CA SER A 251 -10.21 -17.53 32.92
C SER A 251 -10.16 -17.48 31.38
N PHE A 252 -9.23 -18.22 30.77
CA PHE A 252 -9.07 -18.30 29.31
C PHE A 252 -10.05 -19.25 28.61
N ARG A 253 -10.95 -19.92 29.33
CA ARG A 253 -11.96 -20.79 28.69
C ARG A 253 -12.86 -20.03 27.72
N ARG A 254 -13.21 -18.77 28.06
CA ARG A 254 -14.00 -17.90 27.18
C ARG A 254 -13.28 -17.62 25.85
N HIS A 255 -11.95 -17.53 25.86
CA HIS A 255 -11.15 -17.31 24.65
C HIS A 255 -11.19 -18.54 23.75
N VAL A 256 -11.10 -19.73 24.33
CA VAL A 256 -11.23 -21.01 23.61
C VAL A 256 -12.60 -21.09 22.95
N GLU A 257 -13.68 -20.85 23.71
CA GLU A 257 -15.05 -20.89 23.20
C GLU A 257 -15.28 -19.89 22.05
N ALA A 258 -14.78 -18.66 22.19
CA ALA A 258 -14.90 -17.64 21.16
C ALA A 258 -14.10 -17.96 19.90
N LEU A 259 -12.89 -18.49 20.04
CA LEU A 259 -12.05 -18.89 18.91
C LEU A 259 -12.61 -20.13 18.20
N GLU A 260 -13.11 -21.12 18.93
CA GLU A 260 -13.77 -22.30 18.36
C GLU A 260 -15.00 -21.93 17.51
N ALA A 261 -15.70 -20.85 17.87
CA ALA A 261 -16.85 -20.35 17.10
C ALA A 261 -16.48 -19.69 15.76
N VAL A 262 -15.25 -19.18 15.62
CA VAL A 262 -14.81 -18.47 14.39
C VAL A 262 -13.81 -19.27 13.55
N VAL A 263 -13.14 -20.26 14.13
CA VAL A 263 -12.16 -21.09 13.42
C VAL A 263 -12.85 -21.84 12.27
N PRO A 264 -12.31 -21.76 11.04
CA PRO A 264 -12.87 -22.48 9.91
C PRO A 264 -12.95 -23.99 10.14
N ALA A 265 -14.01 -24.62 9.64
CA ALA A 265 -14.13 -26.08 9.65
C ALA A 265 -12.95 -26.72 8.90
N TRP A 266 -12.44 -27.83 9.42
CA TRP A 266 -11.36 -28.56 8.79
C TRP A 266 -11.76 -29.05 7.38
N ILE A 267 -10.94 -28.72 6.38
CA ILE A 267 -11.03 -29.27 5.03
C ILE A 267 -10.48 -30.69 5.09
N ARG A 268 -11.28 -31.66 4.65
CA ARG A 268 -10.90 -33.07 4.73
C ARG A 268 -9.92 -33.45 3.62
N PRO A 269 -9.12 -34.52 3.78
CA PRO A 269 -8.21 -34.99 2.74
C PRO A 269 -8.87 -35.12 1.36
N GLU A 270 -10.10 -35.63 1.29
CA GLU A 270 -10.85 -35.80 0.03
C GLU A 270 -11.26 -34.49 -0.65
N GLU A 271 -11.28 -33.37 0.07
CA GLU A 271 -11.59 -32.03 -0.45
C GLU A 271 -10.33 -31.28 -0.92
N ILE A 272 -9.15 -31.81 -0.61
CA ILE A 272 -7.87 -31.23 -1.02
C ILE A 272 -7.42 -31.90 -2.32
N THR A 273 -7.29 -31.11 -3.39
CA THR A 273 -6.70 -31.59 -4.64
C THR A 273 -5.17 -31.43 -4.59
N PRO A 274 -4.40 -32.52 -4.45
CA PRO A 274 -2.95 -32.41 -4.41
C PRO A 274 -2.38 -32.18 -5.81
N ARG A 275 -1.26 -31.45 -5.86
CA ARG A 275 -0.46 -31.28 -7.07
C ARG A 275 0.98 -31.64 -6.77
N ILE A 276 1.63 -32.36 -7.68
CA ILE A 276 3.07 -32.61 -7.59
C ILE A 276 3.78 -31.25 -7.59
N GLY A 277 4.65 -31.03 -6.60
CA GLY A 277 5.37 -29.76 -6.39
C GLY A 277 4.60 -28.70 -5.61
N ALA A 278 3.45 -29.03 -5.02
CA ALA A 278 2.77 -28.13 -4.10
C ALA A 278 3.69 -27.82 -2.89
N SER A 279 3.93 -26.54 -2.63
CA SER A 279 4.93 -26.07 -1.64
C SER A 279 4.58 -26.38 -0.18
N TRP A 280 3.39 -26.91 0.09
CA TRP A 280 2.96 -27.36 1.41
C TRP A 280 3.22 -28.86 1.64
N VAL A 281 3.51 -29.62 0.59
CA VAL A 281 3.91 -31.03 0.71
C VAL A 281 5.43 -31.07 0.94
N PRO A 282 5.91 -31.72 2.02
CA PRO A 282 7.34 -31.85 2.27
C PRO A 282 8.10 -32.61 1.17
N ALA A 283 9.38 -32.26 0.97
CA ALA A 283 10.23 -32.95 -0.02
C ALA A 283 10.40 -34.45 0.25
N GLY A 284 10.34 -34.86 1.52
CA GLY A 284 10.36 -36.25 1.93
C GLY A 284 9.20 -37.07 1.38
N ASP A 285 7.99 -36.50 1.32
CA ASP A 285 6.81 -37.18 0.76
C ASP A 285 6.93 -37.33 -0.76
N LEU A 286 7.40 -36.29 -1.47
CA LEU A 286 7.65 -36.41 -2.91
C LEU A 286 8.76 -37.43 -3.21
N ARG A 287 9.81 -37.50 -2.38
CA ARG A 287 10.82 -38.55 -2.47
C ARG A 287 10.21 -39.94 -2.29
N GLN A 288 9.35 -40.12 -1.28
CA GLN A 288 8.72 -41.40 -1.02
C GLN A 288 7.83 -41.85 -2.19
N PHE A 289 7.07 -40.94 -2.80
CA PHE A 289 6.31 -41.23 -4.01
C PHE A 289 7.20 -41.73 -5.16
N VAL A 290 8.35 -41.10 -5.38
CA VAL A 290 9.32 -41.52 -6.41
C VAL A 290 9.91 -42.90 -6.10
N VAL A 291 10.09 -43.25 -4.82
CA VAL A 291 10.53 -44.59 -4.42
C VAL A 291 9.43 -45.61 -4.66
N ASP A 292 8.22 -45.36 -4.17
CA ASP A 292 7.11 -46.31 -4.17
C ASP A 292 6.58 -46.59 -5.58
N GLU A 293 6.36 -45.55 -6.38
CA GLU A 293 5.64 -45.66 -7.65
C GLU A 293 6.56 -45.71 -8.87
N LEU A 294 7.78 -45.17 -8.75
CA LEU A 294 8.79 -45.21 -9.82
C LEU A 294 9.92 -46.19 -9.50
N GLY A 295 9.97 -46.85 -8.33
CA GLY A 295 10.97 -47.88 -8.01
C GLY A 295 12.41 -47.35 -7.91
N LEU A 296 12.59 -46.05 -7.64
CA LEU A 296 13.91 -45.39 -7.60
C LEU A 296 14.39 -45.24 -6.15
N GLU A 297 14.86 -46.34 -5.55
CA GLU A 297 15.21 -46.44 -4.12
C GLU A 297 16.22 -45.39 -3.62
N HIS A 298 17.12 -44.94 -4.50
CA HIS A 298 18.16 -43.95 -4.20
C HIS A 298 17.80 -42.54 -4.69
N ALA A 299 16.51 -42.25 -4.89
CA ALA A 299 16.06 -40.92 -5.26
C ALA A 299 16.37 -39.89 -4.14
N GLU A 300 16.88 -38.75 -4.57
CA GLU A 300 17.11 -37.55 -3.78
C GLU A 300 16.17 -36.46 -4.30
N VAL A 301 15.46 -35.77 -3.39
CA VAL A 301 14.56 -34.66 -3.71
C VAL A 301 14.89 -33.48 -2.82
N SER A 302 15.05 -32.31 -3.43
CA SER A 302 15.28 -31.05 -2.73
C SER A 302 14.30 -30.00 -3.22
N HIS A 303 13.72 -29.23 -2.30
CA HIS A 303 12.87 -28.09 -2.58
C HIS A 303 13.50 -26.83 -1.98
N VAL A 304 13.68 -25.80 -2.82
CA VAL A 304 14.13 -24.48 -2.37
C VAL A 304 12.99 -23.48 -2.59
N PRO A 305 12.23 -23.13 -1.54
CA PRO A 305 11.11 -22.20 -1.61
C PRO A 305 11.50 -20.85 -2.20
N GLU A 306 12.68 -20.31 -1.85
CA GLU A 306 13.20 -19.02 -2.32
C GLU A 306 13.41 -18.99 -3.84
N LEU A 307 13.61 -20.16 -4.47
CA LEU A 307 13.73 -20.31 -5.92
C LEU A 307 12.45 -20.86 -6.57
N ALA A 308 11.42 -21.16 -5.77
CA ALA A 308 10.25 -21.95 -6.15
C ALA A 308 10.64 -23.23 -6.92
N SER A 309 11.76 -23.86 -6.54
CA SER A 309 12.45 -24.86 -7.36
C SER A 309 12.48 -26.22 -6.71
N TRP A 310 12.11 -27.24 -7.47
CA TRP A 310 12.25 -28.65 -7.11
C TRP A 310 13.39 -29.27 -7.93
N THR A 311 14.29 -29.98 -7.27
CA THR A 311 15.35 -30.76 -7.93
C THR A 311 15.19 -32.21 -7.53
N ILE A 312 15.10 -33.09 -8.53
CA ILE A 312 15.07 -34.53 -8.32
C ILE A 312 16.31 -35.12 -8.98
N ASN A 313 17.00 -35.98 -8.24
CA ASN A 313 18.06 -36.81 -8.79
C ASN A 313 17.75 -38.25 -8.46
N ALA A 314 17.58 -39.06 -9.50
CA ALA A 314 17.41 -40.48 -9.36
C ALA A 314 18.57 -41.20 -10.02
N GLY A 315 19.37 -41.89 -9.19
CA GLY A 315 20.30 -42.91 -9.64
C GLY A 315 19.61 -44.26 -9.77
N GLY A 316 20.22 -45.18 -10.52
CA GLY A 316 19.72 -46.55 -10.68
C GLY A 316 18.78 -46.75 -11.86
N TYR A 317 18.33 -47.99 -12.02
CA TYR A 317 17.43 -48.42 -13.07
C TYR A 317 16.10 -48.86 -12.44
N SER A 318 15.01 -48.49 -13.10
CA SER A 318 13.67 -48.98 -12.78
C SER A 318 12.90 -49.18 -14.08
N ALA A 319 12.18 -50.30 -14.18
CA ALA A 319 11.38 -50.59 -15.37
C ALA A 319 10.19 -49.61 -15.48
N GLU A 320 9.59 -49.26 -14.36
CA GLU A 320 8.49 -48.30 -14.25
C GLU A 320 8.94 -46.92 -14.74
N ASN A 321 10.12 -46.48 -14.32
CA ASN A 321 10.70 -45.20 -14.74
C ASN A 321 11.13 -45.17 -16.21
N GLU A 322 11.70 -46.27 -16.72
CA GLU A 322 12.30 -46.35 -18.06
C GLU A 322 11.30 -46.73 -19.17
N PHE A 323 10.21 -47.43 -18.83
CA PHE A 323 9.24 -47.94 -19.82
C PHE A 323 7.80 -47.55 -19.52
N THR A 324 7.34 -47.66 -18.26
CA THR A 324 5.93 -47.39 -17.94
C THR A 324 5.61 -45.91 -18.05
N TYR A 325 6.44 -45.04 -17.48
CA TYR A 325 6.21 -43.60 -17.42
C TYR A 325 7.11 -42.78 -18.35
N ALA A 326 8.01 -43.43 -19.09
CA ALA A 326 8.86 -42.76 -20.07
C ALA A 326 8.09 -42.38 -21.34
N VAL A 327 8.59 -41.36 -22.03
CA VAL A 327 8.14 -40.99 -23.38
C VAL A 327 9.04 -41.67 -24.41
N GLU A 328 8.48 -42.61 -25.17
CA GLU A 328 9.22 -43.39 -26.17
C GLU A 328 10.00 -42.52 -27.15
N GLY A 329 11.23 -42.93 -27.47
CA GLY A 329 12.06 -42.33 -28.53
C GLY A 329 12.65 -40.94 -28.26
N ARG A 330 12.39 -40.34 -27.08
CA ARG A 330 12.77 -38.93 -26.79
C ARG A 330 13.59 -38.74 -25.51
N GLY A 331 13.85 -39.79 -24.73
CA GLY A 331 14.79 -39.78 -23.60
C GLY A 331 14.32 -39.06 -22.33
N ARG A 332 13.02 -38.83 -22.17
CA ARG A 332 12.41 -38.30 -20.94
C ARG A 332 11.80 -39.45 -20.15
N LYS A 333 12.37 -39.74 -18.99
CA LYS A 333 11.95 -40.83 -18.09
C LYS A 333 10.83 -40.36 -17.16
N GLY A 334 10.20 -41.29 -16.45
CA GLY A 334 9.15 -40.96 -15.48
C GLY A 334 9.58 -39.88 -14.48
N VAL A 335 10.79 -39.99 -13.93
CA VAL A 335 11.34 -39.02 -12.97
C VAL A 335 11.53 -37.61 -13.56
N ASP A 336 11.86 -37.51 -14.85
CA ASP A 336 11.95 -36.21 -15.53
C ASP A 336 10.57 -35.55 -15.65
N LEU A 337 9.52 -36.36 -15.87
CA LEU A 337 8.14 -35.87 -15.87
C LEU A 337 7.68 -35.44 -14.48
N VAL A 338 8.09 -36.15 -13.42
CA VAL A 338 7.82 -35.75 -12.03
C VAL A 338 8.55 -34.44 -11.69
N GLU A 339 9.82 -34.28 -12.07
CA GLU A 339 10.55 -33.01 -11.86
C GLU A 339 9.89 -31.86 -12.65
N ASP A 340 9.46 -32.12 -13.89
CA ASP A 340 8.76 -31.14 -14.72
C ASP A 340 7.38 -30.77 -14.14
N LEU A 341 6.63 -31.74 -13.61
CA LEU A 341 5.37 -31.51 -12.91
C LEU A 341 5.58 -30.68 -11.64
N ALA A 342 6.59 -31.04 -10.83
CA ALA A 342 6.91 -30.35 -9.59
C ALA A 342 7.29 -28.88 -9.82
N ASN A 343 7.97 -28.60 -10.94
CA ASN A 343 8.30 -27.24 -11.36
C ASN A 343 7.25 -26.62 -12.31
N GLN A 344 6.11 -27.25 -12.52
CA GLN A 344 5.04 -26.78 -13.42
C GLN A 344 5.51 -26.40 -14.83
N ARG A 345 6.56 -27.06 -15.34
CA ARG A 345 7.12 -26.80 -16.66
C ARG A 345 6.13 -27.28 -17.74
N PRO A 346 5.96 -26.54 -18.84
CA PRO A 346 5.04 -26.92 -19.90
C PRO A 346 5.47 -28.22 -20.58
N THR A 347 4.50 -29.07 -20.87
CA THR A 347 4.72 -30.31 -21.64
C THR A 347 4.90 -29.95 -23.12
N ARG A 348 6.14 -29.70 -23.54
CA ARG A 348 6.48 -29.46 -24.96
C ARG A 348 7.72 -30.25 -25.32
N ILE A 349 7.58 -31.22 -26.22
CA ILE A 349 8.70 -31.97 -26.77
C ILE A 349 8.94 -31.47 -28.19
N THR A 350 10.19 -31.10 -28.49
CA THR A 350 10.58 -30.64 -29.82
C THR A 350 11.46 -31.68 -30.52
N ARG A 351 11.38 -31.70 -31.84
CA ARG A 351 12.20 -32.53 -32.72
C ARG A 351 12.94 -31.65 -33.72
N ASP A 352 14.15 -32.06 -34.08
CA ASP A 352 14.88 -31.41 -35.15
C ASP A 352 14.36 -31.91 -36.50
N VAL A 353 13.96 -30.98 -37.37
CA VAL A 353 13.64 -31.23 -38.77
C VAL A 353 14.43 -30.21 -39.57
N GLU A 354 15.42 -30.70 -40.33
CA GLU A 354 16.27 -29.88 -41.21
C GLU A 354 16.98 -28.70 -40.50
N GLY A 355 17.44 -28.91 -39.26
CA GLY A 355 18.13 -27.90 -38.46
C GLY A 355 17.21 -26.92 -37.74
N ARG A 356 15.89 -27.13 -37.78
CA ARG A 356 14.89 -26.35 -37.04
C ARG A 356 14.20 -27.20 -35.99
N ARG A 357 14.11 -26.67 -34.76
CA ARG A 357 13.33 -27.28 -33.69
C ARG A 357 11.84 -27.02 -33.92
N VAL A 358 11.10 -28.08 -34.21
CA VAL A 358 9.65 -28.08 -34.43
C VAL A 358 8.97 -28.86 -33.30
N LEU A 359 7.78 -28.46 -32.89
CA LEU A 359 6.98 -29.20 -31.90
C LEU A 359 6.69 -30.61 -32.42
N ASP A 360 7.01 -31.62 -31.62
CA ASP A 360 6.60 -33.00 -31.85
C ASP A 360 5.25 -33.23 -31.19
N VAL A 361 4.19 -33.20 -32.00
CA VAL A 361 2.80 -33.31 -31.54
C VAL A 361 2.54 -34.64 -30.87
N ASP A 362 3.02 -35.75 -31.45
CA ASP A 362 2.76 -37.09 -30.95
C ASP A 362 3.50 -37.34 -29.63
N ALA A 363 4.78 -36.99 -29.56
CA ALA A 363 5.54 -37.12 -28.31
C ALA A 363 5.02 -36.18 -27.22
N THR A 364 4.57 -34.98 -27.59
CA THR A 364 3.98 -34.03 -26.63
C THR A 364 2.65 -34.57 -26.07
N ALA A 365 1.79 -35.16 -26.92
CA ALA A 365 0.56 -35.79 -26.49
C ALA A 365 0.81 -37.02 -25.59
N ALA A 366 1.79 -37.86 -25.94
CA ALA A 366 2.20 -39.00 -25.13
C ALA A 366 2.72 -38.55 -23.75
N ALA A 367 3.57 -37.51 -23.71
CA ALA A 367 4.05 -36.92 -22.48
C ALA A 367 2.93 -36.34 -21.61
N ALA A 368 1.92 -35.70 -22.23
CA ALA A 368 0.76 -35.17 -21.52
C ALA A 368 -0.07 -36.30 -20.89
N ALA A 369 -0.29 -37.40 -21.62
CA ALA A 369 -0.99 -38.57 -21.09
C ALA A 369 -0.24 -39.21 -19.92
N LYS A 370 1.10 -39.35 -20.02
CA LYS A 370 1.93 -39.88 -18.92
C LYS A 370 1.94 -38.97 -17.69
N ARG A 371 1.93 -37.65 -17.88
CA ARG A 371 1.79 -36.69 -16.77
C ARG A 371 0.44 -36.82 -16.07
N GLY A 372 -0.66 -36.92 -16.81
CA GLY A 372 -1.98 -37.15 -16.21
C GLY A 372 -2.03 -38.44 -15.38
N GLN A 373 -1.44 -39.53 -15.90
CA GLN A 373 -1.31 -40.78 -15.14
C GLN A 373 -0.52 -40.60 -13.84
N LEU A 374 0.60 -39.88 -13.87
CA LEU A 374 1.40 -39.59 -12.68
C LEU A 374 0.68 -38.68 -11.68
N GLU A 375 -0.11 -37.71 -12.15
CA GLU A 375 -0.92 -36.83 -11.29
C GLU A 375 -2.03 -37.61 -10.59
N ASP A 376 -2.76 -38.46 -11.31
CA ASP A 376 -3.81 -39.32 -10.75
C ASP A 376 -3.23 -40.30 -9.72
N LEU A 377 -2.10 -40.91 -10.06
CA LEU A 377 -1.39 -41.83 -9.18
C LEU A 377 -0.89 -41.12 -7.92
N TYR A 378 -0.30 -39.93 -8.07
CA TYR A 378 0.16 -39.11 -6.95
C TYR A 378 -0.99 -38.73 -6.03
N ALA A 379 -2.14 -38.33 -6.59
CA ALA A 379 -3.30 -37.98 -5.80
C ALA A 379 -3.84 -39.17 -5.00
N ALA A 380 -3.93 -40.35 -5.63
CA ALA A 380 -4.32 -41.57 -4.94
C ALA A 380 -3.29 -41.98 -3.87
N TRP A 381 -2.00 -41.94 -4.21
CA TRP A 381 -0.91 -42.27 -3.31
C TRP A 381 -0.86 -41.33 -2.10
N LEU A 382 -1.02 -40.03 -2.28
CA LEU A 382 -0.92 -39.06 -1.18
C LEU A 382 -1.92 -39.37 -0.06
N TRP A 383 -3.12 -39.83 -0.44
CA TRP A 383 -4.25 -40.06 0.47
C TRP A 383 -4.47 -41.53 0.85
N SER A 384 -3.71 -42.48 0.30
CA SER A 384 -3.91 -43.91 0.56
C SER A 384 -3.46 -44.37 1.95
N ASP A 385 -2.48 -43.69 2.53
CA ASP A 385 -1.95 -43.96 3.86
C ASP A 385 -2.61 -43.05 4.91
N PRO A 386 -3.28 -43.62 5.94
CA PRO A 386 -4.00 -42.82 6.93
C PRO A 386 -3.11 -41.80 7.67
N ASP A 387 -1.91 -42.20 8.09
CA ASP A 387 -1.01 -41.35 8.88
C ASP A 387 -0.48 -40.17 8.04
N ARG A 388 -0.05 -40.45 6.80
CA ARG A 388 0.34 -39.42 5.83
C ARG A 388 -0.82 -38.49 5.50
N SER A 389 -2.00 -39.03 5.25
CA SER A 389 -3.19 -38.27 4.88
C SER A 389 -3.59 -37.28 5.97
N GLU A 390 -3.69 -37.74 7.23
CA GLU A 390 -4.02 -36.89 8.37
C GLU A 390 -2.96 -35.80 8.60
N ARG A 391 -1.67 -36.16 8.57
CA ARG A 391 -0.56 -35.20 8.73
C ARG A 391 -0.55 -34.11 7.65
N LEU A 392 -0.78 -34.51 6.40
CA LEU A 392 -0.75 -33.60 5.26
C LEU A 392 -1.98 -32.69 5.23
N ALA A 393 -3.17 -33.21 5.57
CA ALA A 393 -4.36 -32.40 5.74
C ALA A 393 -4.22 -31.40 6.90
N ALA A 394 -3.57 -31.77 8.00
CA ALA A 394 -3.23 -30.85 9.09
C ALA A 394 -2.29 -29.73 8.64
N THR A 395 -1.21 -30.08 7.94
CA THR A 395 -0.30 -29.09 7.36
C THR A 395 -1.04 -28.12 6.42
N TYR A 396 -1.93 -28.64 5.56
CA TYR A 396 -2.72 -27.83 4.65
C TYR A 396 -3.66 -26.87 5.39
N ASN A 397 -4.41 -27.38 6.38
CA ASN A 397 -5.39 -26.58 7.12
C ASN A 397 -4.72 -25.51 7.99
N ALA A 398 -3.60 -25.83 8.63
CA ALA A 398 -2.82 -24.88 9.41
C ALA A 398 -2.30 -23.72 8.54
N ARG A 399 -1.90 -24.02 7.29
CA ARG A 399 -1.32 -23.02 6.38
C ARG A 399 -2.35 -22.19 5.62
N PHE A 400 -3.42 -22.80 5.13
CA PHE A 400 -4.37 -22.15 4.20
C PHE A 400 -5.78 -21.97 4.76
N ASN A 401 -6.18 -22.76 5.74
CA ASN A 401 -7.52 -22.75 6.33
C ASN A 401 -7.48 -22.30 7.81
N ALA A 402 -6.65 -21.30 8.10
CA ALA A 402 -6.45 -20.77 9.45
C ALA A 402 -6.76 -19.27 9.56
N TRP A 403 -7.09 -18.60 8.45
CA TRP A 403 -7.31 -17.16 8.42
C TRP A 403 -8.79 -16.78 8.55
N VAL A 404 -9.11 -15.86 9.45
CA VAL A 404 -10.43 -15.22 9.56
C VAL A 404 -10.31 -13.73 9.25
N GLU A 405 -11.15 -13.21 8.36
CA GLU A 405 -11.11 -11.78 8.01
C GLU A 405 -11.57 -10.90 9.20
N PRO A 406 -10.81 -9.86 9.58
CA PRO A 406 -11.26 -8.89 10.57
C PRO A 406 -12.50 -8.13 10.07
N ARG A 407 -13.45 -7.88 10.98
CA ARG A 407 -14.61 -7.04 10.69
C ARG A 407 -14.52 -5.74 11.48
N TRP A 408 -14.45 -4.63 10.77
CA TRP A 408 -14.40 -3.29 11.32
C TRP A 408 -15.72 -2.57 11.09
N SER A 409 -16.25 -1.91 12.12
CA SER A 409 -17.38 -0.99 12.00
C SER A 409 -16.90 0.43 12.23
N GLY A 410 -17.32 1.34 11.33
CA GLY A 410 -17.06 2.77 11.47
C GLY A 410 -18.17 3.55 12.17
N ASP A 411 -19.16 2.91 12.80
CA ASP A 411 -20.36 3.56 13.36
C ASP A 411 -20.03 4.63 14.42
N SER A 412 -18.99 4.40 15.21
CA SER A 412 -18.52 5.34 16.23
C SER A 412 -17.55 6.39 15.72
N LEU A 413 -17.11 6.31 14.46
CA LEU A 413 -16.18 7.32 13.93
C LEU A 413 -16.82 8.70 13.88
N ARG A 414 -16.10 9.69 14.38
CA ARG A 414 -16.44 11.11 14.28
C ARG A 414 -15.22 11.84 13.73
N PHE A 415 -15.43 12.54 12.63
CA PHE A 415 -14.36 13.20 11.89
C PHE A 415 -14.27 14.68 12.24
N ASP A 416 -13.18 15.05 12.89
CA ASP A 416 -12.92 16.44 13.24
C ASP A 416 -12.44 17.24 12.02
N GLY A 417 -12.99 18.43 11.80
CA GLY A 417 -12.68 19.27 10.65
C GLY A 417 -13.35 18.85 9.33
N LEU A 418 -14.07 17.72 9.29
CA LEU A 418 -14.79 17.27 8.10
C LEU A 418 -15.91 18.24 7.72
N ALA A 419 -16.10 18.44 6.41
CA ALA A 419 -17.08 19.34 5.85
C ALA A 419 -18.51 19.05 6.35
N THR A 420 -19.21 20.08 6.86
CA THR A 420 -20.59 19.95 7.39
C THR A 420 -21.58 19.43 6.35
N GLY A 421 -21.39 19.80 5.08
CA GLY A 421 -22.19 19.36 3.94
C GLY A 421 -21.89 17.95 3.42
N PHE A 422 -20.87 17.27 3.97
CA PHE A 422 -20.55 15.90 3.60
C PHE A 422 -21.03 14.91 4.68
N GLN A 423 -21.73 13.86 4.25
CA GLN A 423 -22.12 12.75 5.10
C GLN A 423 -21.53 11.46 4.50
N PRO A 424 -20.52 10.86 5.17
CA PRO A 424 -19.95 9.60 4.71
C PRO A 424 -21.02 8.50 4.67
N ARG A 425 -20.94 7.64 3.66
CA ARG A 425 -21.74 6.41 3.59
C ARG A 425 -21.13 5.34 4.48
N GLN A 426 -21.93 4.35 4.89
CA GLN A 426 -21.48 3.29 5.79
C GLN A 426 -20.20 2.58 5.31
N HIS A 427 -20.15 2.20 4.03
CA HIS A 427 -18.96 1.53 3.48
C HIS A 427 -17.69 2.39 3.54
N GLN A 428 -17.83 3.72 3.55
CA GLN A 428 -16.70 4.64 3.71
C GLN A 428 -16.25 4.69 5.16
N LEU A 429 -17.20 4.68 6.10
CA LEU A 429 -16.91 4.60 7.54
C LEU A 429 -16.17 3.30 7.87
N ASP A 430 -16.68 2.16 7.40
CA ASP A 430 -16.08 0.85 7.64
C ASP A 430 -14.68 0.72 7.00
N ALA A 431 -14.49 1.31 5.81
CA ALA A 431 -13.17 1.36 5.17
C ALA A 431 -12.17 2.20 5.96
N VAL A 432 -12.58 3.35 6.52
CA VAL A 432 -11.71 4.14 7.42
C VAL A 432 -11.41 3.35 8.68
N ALA A 433 -12.42 2.72 9.30
CA ALA A 433 -12.23 1.89 10.50
C ALA A 433 -11.23 0.75 10.26
N ARG A 434 -11.30 0.11 9.08
CA ARG A 434 -10.33 -0.90 8.65
C ARG A 434 -8.91 -0.35 8.56
N ILE A 435 -8.71 0.80 7.93
CA ILE A 435 -7.37 1.43 7.82
C ILE A 435 -6.80 1.79 9.19
N LEU A 436 -7.63 2.28 10.11
CA LEU A 436 -7.19 2.64 11.47
C LEU A 436 -6.94 1.41 12.36
N GLY A 437 -7.69 0.33 12.12
CA GLY A 437 -7.69 -0.89 12.92
C GLY A 437 -6.65 -1.94 12.49
N ASP A 438 -6.38 -2.09 11.21
CA ASP A 438 -5.39 -3.03 10.67
C ASP A 438 -3.94 -2.49 10.89
N ARG A 439 -3.48 -2.47 12.15
CA ARG A 439 -2.13 -1.98 12.50
C ARG A 439 -0.99 -2.95 12.18
N ASP A 440 -1.30 -4.25 12.18
CA ASP A 440 -0.33 -5.32 11.97
C ASP A 440 -0.23 -5.77 10.51
N ARG A 441 -0.90 -5.08 9.59
CA ARG A 441 -0.88 -5.40 8.14
C ARG A 441 -1.34 -4.23 7.29
N GLY A 442 -0.83 -4.12 6.07
CA GLY A 442 -1.31 -3.14 5.10
C GLY A 442 -2.76 -3.38 4.68
N THR A 443 -3.42 -2.34 4.17
CA THR A 443 -4.81 -2.41 3.69
C THR A 443 -4.90 -2.23 2.18
N LEU A 444 -5.67 -3.08 1.49
CA LEU A 444 -6.05 -2.91 0.09
C LEU A 444 -7.54 -2.53 -0.02
N LEU A 445 -7.81 -1.32 -0.54
CA LEU A 445 -9.14 -0.86 -0.88
C LEU A 445 -9.48 -1.22 -2.34
N ALA A 446 -10.14 -2.36 -2.53
CA ALA A 446 -10.63 -2.84 -3.81
C ALA A 446 -12.02 -2.26 -4.16
N HIS A 447 -12.15 -0.92 -4.12
CA HIS A 447 -13.42 -0.23 -4.35
C HIS A 447 -13.63 0.14 -5.83
N THR A 448 -14.86 0.01 -6.34
CA THR A 448 -15.20 0.42 -7.70
C THR A 448 -14.99 1.93 -7.92
N VAL A 449 -14.78 2.34 -9.17
CA VAL A 449 -14.73 3.76 -9.54
C VAL A 449 -16.02 4.46 -9.08
N GLY A 450 -15.88 5.65 -8.49
CA GLY A 450 -17.01 6.42 -7.96
C GLY A 450 -17.51 5.99 -6.57
N ALA A 451 -16.95 4.94 -5.95
CA ALA A 451 -17.30 4.53 -4.57
C ALA A 451 -16.86 5.54 -3.49
N GLY A 452 -16.19 6.63 -3.88
CA GLY A 452 -15.73 7.69 -2.97
C GLY A 452 -14.38 7.39 -2.32
N LYS A 453 -13.44 6.81 -3.09
CA LYS A 453 -12.06 6.49 -2.64
C LYS A 453 -11.33 7.74 -2.11
N THR A 454 -11.45 8.89 -2.80
CA THR A 454 -10.90 10.18 -2.36
C THR A 454 -11.33 10.53 -0.94
N ALA A 455 -12.63 10.43 -0.65
CA ALA A 455 -13.16 10.75 0.67
C ALA A 455 -12.64 9.79 1.75
N VAL A 456 -12.57 8.48 1.45
CA VAL A 456 -11.99 7.49 2.37
C VAL A 456 -10.53 7.81 2.68
N MET A 457 -9.73 8.12 1.66
CA MET A 457 -8.31 8.46 1.84
C MET A 457 -8.14 9.77 2.63
N ALA A 458 -8.97 10.79 2.35
CA ALA A 458 -8.94 12.05 3.09
C ALA A 458 -9.30 11.88 4.56
N MET A 459 -10.42 11.20 4.83
CA MET A 459 -10.85 10.89 6.20
C MET A 459 -9.81 10.05 6.95
N SER A 460 -9.28 9.01 6.31
CA SER A 460 -8.26 8.15 6.91
C SER A 460 -6.97 8.93 7.19
N ALA A 461 -6.52 9.79 6.27
CA ALA A 461 -5.29 10.56 6.47
C ALA A 461 -5.39 11.49 7.68
N MET A 462 -6.51 12.19 7.83
CA MET A 462 -6.74 13.09 8.97
C MET A 462 -6.90 12.32 10.29
N GLU A 463 -7.61 11.19 10.30
CA GLU A 463 -7.78 10.40 11.52
C GLU A 463 -6.48 9.68 11.94
N LEU A 464 -5.68 9.17 10.98
CA LEU A 464 -4.36 8.60 11.28
C LEU A 464 -3.45 9.63 11.96
N ARG A 465 -3.50 10.90 11.51
CA ARG A 465 -2.76 12.02 12.12
C ARG A 465 -3.32 12.37 13.49
N ARG A 466 -4.64 12.56 13.60
CA ARG A 466 -5.32 12.95 14.85
C ARG A 466 -5.09 11.94 15.98
N LEU A 467 -5.10 10.64 15.64
CA LEU A 467 -4.87 9.55 16.58
C LEU A 467 -3.39 9.29 16.87
N GLY A 468 -2.47 10.00 16.21
CA GLY A 468 -1.03 9.79 16.39
C GLY A 468 -0.51 8.45 15.82
N ILE A 469 -1.35 7.71 15.08
CA ILE A 469 -0.93 6.49 14.36
C ILE A 469 0.11 6.87 13.29
N ALA A 470 -0.16 7.95 12.55
CA ALA A 470 0.81 8.59 11.67
C ALA A 470 1.47 9.77 12.38
N THR A 471 2.69 9.57 12.88
CA THR A 471 3.47 10.61 13.58
C THR A 471 3.95 11.73 12.65
N GLY A 472 4.22 11.40 11.38
CA GLY A 472 4.51 12.35 10.30
C GLY A 472 3.34 12.55 9.33
N PRO A 473 3.47 13.43 8.31
CA PRO A 473 2.42 13.64 7.32
C PRO A 473 2.06 12.35 6.59
N VAL A 474 0.83 12.26 6.10
CA VAL A 474 0.38 11.14 5.27
C VAL A 474 0.73 11.44 3.81
N GLY A 475 1.53 10.58 3.18
CA GLY A 475 1.81 10.66 1.76
C GLY A 475 0.69 10.03 0.96
N ILE A 476 0.13 10.75 -0.02
CA ILE A 476 -0.89 10.21 -0.93
C ILE A 476 -0.40 10.31 -2.36
N VAL A 477 -0.29 9.16 -3.04
CA VAL A 477 0.16 9.07 -4.43
C VAL A 477 -1.04 8.84 -5.34
N VAL A 478 -1.23 9.72 -6.33
CA VAL A 478 -2.37 9.70 -7.26
C VAL A 478 -1.91 9.77 -8.73
N PRO A 479 -2.77 9.40 -9.69
CA PRO A 479 -2.49 9.63 -11.12
C PRO A 479 -2.22 11.10 -11.44
N ASN A 480 -1.32 11.34 -12.41
CA ASN A 480 -0.87 12.69 -12.78
C ASN A 480 -2.04 13.63 -13.15
N SER A 481 -3.04 13.10 -13.85
CA SER A 481 -4.23 13.86 -14.26
C SER A 481 -5.16 14.21 -13.09
N MET A 482 -5.12 13.43 -12.01
CA MET A 482 -6.05 13.53 -10.88
C MET A 482 -5.56 14.41 -9.75
N LEU A 483 -4.28 14.78 -9.69
CA LEU A 483 -3.71 15.55 -8.59
C LEU A 483 -4.51 16.81 -8.24
N GLN A 484 -4.93 17.57 -9.25
CA GLN A 484 -5.64 18.83 -9.06
C GLN A 484 -7.07 18.63 -8.56
N GLN A 485 -7.76 17.63 -9.11
CA GLN A 485 -9.09 17.26 -8.64
C GLN A 485 -9.01 16.72 -7.21
N PHE A 486 -8.08 15.80 -6.93
CA PHE A 486 -7.90 15.20 -5.62
C PHE A 486 -7.57 16.23 -4.54
N GLY A 487 -6.61 17.13 -4.80
CA GLY A 487 -6.23 18.16 -3.82
C GLY A 487 -7.35 19.16 -3.53
N ARG A 488 -8.15 19.52 -4.55
CA ARG A 488 -9.36 20.34 -4.36
C ARG A 488 -10.42 19.61 -3.53
N GLU A 489 -10.77 18.38 -3.91
CA GLU A 489 -11.77 17.58 -3.18
C GLU A 489 -11.33 17.36 -1.72
N PHE A 490 -10.04 17.10 -1.48
CA PHE A 490 -9.47 17.01 -0.14
C PHE A 490 -9.69 18.32 0.63
N ALA A 491 -9.29 19.46 0.08
CA ALA A 491 -9.45 20.76 0.74
C ALA A 491 -10.92 21.17 0.91
N GLN A 492 -11.84 20.69 0.07
CA GLN A 492 -13.27 20.86 0.27
C GLN A 492 -13.82 19.99 1.41
N LEU A 493 -13.32 18.76 1.54
CA LEU A 493 -13.68 17.84 2.63
C LEU A 493 -13.08 18.27 3.97
N TYR A 494 -11.84 18.77 3.97
CA TYR A 494 -11.10 19.24 5.14
C TYR A 494 -10.51 20.62 4.88
N PRO A 495 -11.30 21.70 5.02
CA PRO A 495 -10.87 23.07 4.72
C PRO A 495 -9.67 23.57 5.53
N GLN A 496 -9.46 22.98 6.72
CA GLN A 496 -8.35 23.32 7.62
C GLN A 496 -7.07 22.52 7.36
N ALA A 497 -7.09 21.53 6.46
CA ALA A 497 -5.95 20.66 6.25
C ALA A 497 -4.77 21.38 5.57
N ASN A 498 -3.57 21.16 6.09
CA ASN A 498 -2.34 21.66 5.49
C ASN A 498 -1.82 20.64 4.45
N ILE A 499 -1.98 20.98 3.18
CA ILE A 499 -1.64 20.10 2.05
C ILE A 499 -0.40 20.62 1.32
N LEU A 500 0.64 19.79 1.23
CA LEU A 500 1.78 20.01 0.34
C LEU A 500 1.61 19.14 -0.92
N ALA A 501 1.91 19.64 -2.11
CA ALA A 501 1.75 18.85 -3.34
C ALA A 501 2.98 18.91 -4.26
N ALA A 502 3.32 17.76 -4.83
CA ALA A 502 4.35 17.55 -5.84
C ALA A 502 3.70 17.15 -7.17
N ASP A 503 3.79 18.02 -8.19
CA ASP A 503 3.05 17.86 -9.46
C ASP A 503 3.91 17.63 -10.71
N ASP A 504 5.23 17.80 -10.63
CA ASP A 504 6.13 17.64 -11.78
C ASP A 504 6.82 16.27 -11.83
N ALA A 505 7.04 15.75 -13.04
CA ALA A 505 7.95 14.64 -13.31
C ALA A 505 9.40 15.12 -13.38
N ASN A 506 9.62 16.38 -13.77
CA ASN A 506 10.91 17.05 -13.93
C ASN A 506 11.30 17.80 -12.67
N PHE A 507 11.19 17.15 -11.52
CA PHE A 507 11.79 17.63 -10.29
C PHE A 507 13.29 17.87 -10.53
N SER A 508 13.71 19.12 -10.66
CA SER A 508 15.14 19.43 -10.66
C SER A 508 15.72 19.06 -9.29
N ARG A 509 17.04 18.86 -9.19
CA ARG A 509 17.68 18.55 -7.91
C ARG A 509 17.37 19.63 -6.85
N ASP A 510 17.37 20.90 -7.25
CA ASP A 510 17.06 22.02 -6.36
C ASP A 510 15.59 22.06 -5.96
N GLN A 511 14.66 21.74 -6.88
CA GLN A 511 13.24 21.63 -6.57
C GLN A 511 12.94 20.47 -5.61
N ARG A 512 13.63 19.33 -5.73
CA ARG A 512 13.52 18.21 -4.77
C ARG A 512 13.97 18.63 -3.38
N ARG A 513 15.09 19.35 -3.32
CA ARG A 513 15.64 19.89 -2.07
C ARG A 513 14.69 20.84 -1.38
N GLU A 514 14.17 21.82 -2.12
CA GLU A 514 13.20 22.76 -1.59
C GLU A 514 11.91 22.07 -1.13
N PHE A 515 11.36 21.18 -1.96
CA PHE A 515 10.14 20.44 -1.65
C PHE A 515 10.29 19.60 -0.37
N THR A 516 11.39 18.86 -0.25
CA THR A 516 11.59 18.00 0.93
C THR A 516 11.90 18.82 2.17
N ALA A 517 12.68 19.91 2.05
CA ALA A 517 12.88 20.83 3.16
C ALA A 517 11.53 21.38 3.66
N ARG A 518 10.60 21.71 2.75
CA ARG A 518 9.24 22.12 3.12
C ARG A 518 8.47 20.98 3.79
N ALA A 519 8.48 19.77 3.23
CA ALA A 519 7.79 18.62 3.81
C ALA A 519 8.29 18.30 5.24
N ALA A 520 9.60 18.33 5.46
CA ALA A 520 10.23 17.99 6.73
C ALA A 520 10.07 19.07 7.81
N SER A 521 10.04 20.35 7.42
CA SER A 521 9.98 21.48 8.37
C SER A 521 8.56 22.04 8.56
N GLY A 522 7.64 21.76 7.65
CA GLY A 522 6.27 22.26 7.70
C GLY A 522 5.35 21.35 8.51
N ALA A 523 4.40 21.95 9.22
CA ALA A 523 3.29 21.24 9.87
C ALA A 523 2.23 20.84 8.84
N TYR A 524 2.59 19.97 7.89
CA TYR A 524 1.68 19.43 6.89
C TYR A 524 0.97 18.19 7.44
N ASP A 525 -0.32 18.06 7.11
CA ASP A 525 -1.11 16.86 7.39
C ASP A 525 -0.92 15.83 6.29
N VAL A 526 -0.86 16.32 5.04
CA VAL A 526 -0.80 15.49 3.83
C VAL A 526 0.24 16.01 2.85
N VAL A 527 0.99 15.08 2.26
CA VAL A 527 1.84 15.33 1.09
C VAL A 527 1.28 14.58 -0.10
N LEU A 528 0.75 15.30 -1.08
CA LEU A 528 0.22 14.76 -2.33
C LEU A 528 1.33 14.61 -3.37
N PHE A 529 1.37 13.44 -4.01
CA PHE A 529 2.29 13.13 -5.08
C PHE A 529 1.52 12.68 -6.31
N THR A 530 2.01 13.08 -7.47
CA THR A 530 1.79 12.28 -8.68
C THR A 530 2.65 11.01 -8.63
N HIS A 531 2.20 9.92 -9.25
CA HIS A 531 3.04 8.71 -9.41
C HIS A 531 4.43 9.00 -9.98
N SER A 532 4.52 9.90 -10.97
CA SER A 532 5.82 10.32 -11.52
C SER A 532 6.68 11.07 -10.51
N SER A 533 6.12 12.02 -9.75
CA SER A 533 6.87 12.76 -8.74
C SER A 533 7.34 11.88 -7.59
N PHE A 534 6.52 10.89 -7.20
CA PHE A 534 6.86 9.93 -6.15
C PHE A 534 8.02 9.02 -6.58
N THR A 535 7.98 8.53 -7.82
CA THR A 535 9.06 7.72 -8.40
C THR A 535 10.35 8.53 -8.58
N ALA A 536 10.24 9.84 -8.86
CA ALA A 536 11.39 10.73 -9.00
C ALA A 536 12.13 11.02 -7.66
N LEU A 537 11.53 10.71 -6.52
CA LEU A 537 12.16 10.77 -5.20
C LEU A 537 12.78 9.40 -4.88
N PRO A 538 14.10 9.22 -4.97
CA PRO A 538 14.72 7.92 -4.74
C PRO A 538 14.68 7.56 -3.25
N ALA A 539 14.68 6.25 -2.95
CA ALA A 539 15.08 5.77 -1.63
C ALA A 539 16.58 6.02 -1.39
N SER A 540 16.99 6.13 -0.13
CA SER A 540 18.39 6.34 0.21
C SER A 540 19.27 5.16 -0.24
N PRO A 541 20.57 5.38 -0.54
CA PRO A 541 21.48 4.29 -0.87
C PRO A 541 21.48 3.18 0.20
N ALA A 542 21.41 3.56 1.48
CA ALA A 542 21.37 2.62 2.60
C ALA A 542 20.09 1.77 2.61
N THR A 543 18.95 2.36 2.27
CA THR A 543 17.67 1.64 2.18
C THR A 543 17.67 0.64 1.03
N VAL A 544 18.20 1.03 -0.13
CA VAL A 544 18.35 0.14 -1.29
C VAL A 544 19.29 -1.02 -0.98
N GLU A 545 20.41 -0.74 -0.30
CA GLU A 545 21.36 -1.75 0.16
C GLU A 545 20.75 -2.69 1.19
N ALA A 546 20.03 -2.18 2.19
CA ALA A 546 19.35 -2.98 3.19
C ALA A 546 18.28 -3.90 2.58
N ALA A 547 17.46 -3.38 1.67
CA ALA A 547 16.44 -4.16 0.97
C ALA A 547 17.05 -5.31 0.15
N THR A 548 18.15 -5.03 -0.56
CA THR A 548 18.80 -6.07 -1.38
C THR A 548 19.58 -7.06 -0.53
N THR A 549 20.21 -6.61 0.56
CA THR A 549 20.90 -7.48 1.52
C THR A 549 19.92 -8.44 2.18
N ARG A 550 18.72 -7.98 2.57
CA ARG A 550 17.65 -8.84 3.08
C ARG A 550 17.29 -9.96 2.09
N GLU A 551 17.18 -9.64 0.81
CA GLU A 551 16.91 -10.61 -0.24
C GLU A 551 18.08 -11.61 -0.37
N VAL A 552 19.31 -11.13 -0.51
CA VAL A 552 20.52 -11.98 -0.58
C VAL A 552 20.66 -12.90 0.64
N ASP A 553 20.42 -12.38 1.84
CA ASP A 553 20.53 -13.16 3.08
C ASP A 553 19.46 -14.26 3.17
N SER A 554 18.29 -14.07 2.55
CA SER A 554 17.30 -15.16 2.41
C SER A 554 17.85 -16.32 1.58
N TYR A 555 18.51 -16.03 0.46
CA TYR A 555 19.18 -17.05 -0.36
C TYR A 555 20.39 -17.67 0.34
N ARG A 556 21.16 -16.89 1.11
CA ARG A 556 22.29 -17.42 1.89
C ARG A 556 21.82 -18.36 3.01
N ARG A 557 20.68 -18.07 3.66
CA ARG A 557 20.07 -19.01 4.63
C ARG A 557 19.63 -20.30 3.95
N ALA A 558 19.00 -20.20 2.77
CA ALA A 558 18.65 -21.36 1.97
C ALA A 558 19.89 -22.19 1.56
N LEU A 559 20.98 -21.51 1.19
CA LEU A 559 22.26 -22.16 0.87
C LEU A 559 22.81 -22.95 2.07
N SER A 560 22.91 -22.32 3.24
CA SER A 560 23.40 -22.98 4.46
C SER A 560 22.55 -24.18 4.86
N ALA A 561 21.22 -24.09 4.70
CA ALA A 561 20.32 -25.21 4.98
C ALA A 561 20.62 -26.41 4.06
N VAL A 562 20.81 -26.16 2.76
CA VAL A 562 21.15 -27.19 1.78
C VAL A 562 22.54 -27.78 2.03
N GLU A 563 23.53 -26.97 2.40
CA GLU A 563 24.89 -27.43 2.71
C GLU A 563 24.93 -28.34 3.96
N GLY A 564 24.06 -28.07 4.94
CA GLY A 564 23.92 -28.86 6.17
C GLY A 564 23.41 -30.29 5.98
N GLU A 565 22.77 -30.60 4.85
CA GLU A 565 22.23 -31.94 4.54
C GLU A 565 23.31 -32.98 4.16
N GLY A 566 24.56 -32.56 4.00
CA GLY A 566 25.69 -33.42 3.61
C GLY A 566 25.84 -33.61 2.09
N PRO A 567 27.02 -34.06 1.62
CA PRO A 567 27.37 -34.06 0.20
C PRO A 567 26.49 -35.00 -0.63
N SER A 568 25.75 -34.44 -1.59
CA SER A 568 24.95 -35.21 -2.56
C SER A 568 24.94 -34.58 -3.95
N ARG A 569 24.51 -35.33 -4.98
CA ARG A 569 24.43 -34.80 -6.35
C ARG A 569 23.30 -33.79 -6.49
N THR A 570 22.20 -33.98 -5.76
CA THR A 570 21.10 -33.02 -5.70
C THR A 570 21.55 -31.74 -5.04
N GLN A 571 22.26 -31.84 -3.92
CA GLN A 571 22.83 -30.70 -3.21
C GLN A 571 23.72 -29.85 -4.13
N ALA A 572 24.66 -30.45 -4.86
CA ALA A 572 25.54 -29.71 -5.77
C ALA A 572 24.78 -28.94 -6.87
N ARG A 573 23.67 -29.50 -7.39
CA ARG A 573 22.79 -28.79 -8.35
C ARG A 573 22.07 -27.63 -7.69
N THR A 574 21.51 -27.85 -6.50
CA THR A 574 20.77 -26.85 -5.74
C THR A 574 21.68 -25.68 -5.30
N VAL A 575 22.86 -25.98 -4.74
CA VAL A 575 23.89 -24.99 -4.37
C VAL A 575 24.21 -24.08 -5.56
N LYS A 576 24.53 -24.66 -6.73
CA LYS A 576 24.83 -23.89 -7.93
C LYS A 576 23.69 -22.96 -8.36
N GLN A 577 22.44 -23.40 -8.21
CA GLN A 577 21.27 -22.57 -8.53
C GLN A 577 21.17 -21.37 -7.57
N ILE A 578 21.35 -21.60 -6.27
CA ILE A 578 21.32 -20.54 -5.25
C ILE A 578 22.48 -19.56 -5.46
N GLU A 579 23.71 -20.04 -5.68
CA GLU A 579 24.88 -19.20 -5.96
C GLU A 579 24.67 -18.30 -7.20
N THR A 580 24.06 -18.86 -8.25
CA THR A 580 23.74 -18.09 -9.47
C THR A 580 22.72 -16.98 -9.18
N ALA A 581 21.71 -17.27 -8.35
CA ALA A 581 20.71 -16.27 -7.94
C ALA A 581 21.33 -15.16 -7.09
N ILE A 582 22.17 -15.51 -6.11
CA ILE A 582 22.92 -14.57 -5.27
C ILE A 582 23.77 -13.64 -6.15
N ALA A 583 24.59 -14.20 -7.05
CA ALA A 583 25.42 -13.40 -7.96
C ALA A 583 24.59 -12.45 -8.83
N GLY A 584 23.41 -12.90 -9.29
CA GLY A 584 22.48 -12.07 -10.06
C GLY A 584 21.92 -10.89 -9.24
N LEU A 585 21.56 -11.13 -7.98
CA LEU A 585 21.08 -10.09 -7.05
C LEU A 585 22.17 -9.10 -6.68
N GLU A 586 23.40 -9.56 -6.43
CA GLU A 586 24.55 -8.69 -6.14
C GLU A 586 24.88 -7.76 -7.33
N VAL A 587 24.78 -8.26 -8.57
CA VAL A 587 24.92 -7.41 -9.77
C VAL A 587 23.79 -6.38 -9.88
N LYS A 588 22.55 -6.74 -9.52
CA LYS A 588 21.42 -5.79 -9.47
C LYS A 588 21.63 -4.73 -8.38
N LEU A 589 22.10 -5.13 -7.20
CA LEU A 589 22.43 -4.23 -6.09
C LEU A 589 23.44 -3.18 -6.55
N GLU A 590 24.55 -3.61 -7.14
CA GLU A 590 25.60 -2.70 -7.55
C GLU A 590 25.10 -1.66 -8.57
N LYS A 591 24.24 -2.08 -9.52
CA LYS A 591 23.60 -1.16 -10.46
C LYS A 591 22.70 -0.12 -9.79
N LEU A 592 21.91 -0.53 -8.80
CA LEU A 592 21.04 0.37 -8.05
C LEU A 592 21.85 1.32 -7.15
N ALA A 593 22.87 0.80 -6.48
CA ALA A 593 23.80 1.57 -5.66
C ALA A 593 24.58 2.59 -6.49
N ASP A 594 25.07 2.20 -7.68
CA ASP A 594 25.72 3.12 -8.61
C ASP A 594 24.81 4.26 -9.04
N ARG A 595 23.54 3.99 -9.35
CA ARG A 595 22.58 5.04 -9.69
C ARG A 595 22.41 6.03 -8.54
N ALA A 596 22.35 5.54 -7.30
CA ALA A 596 22.23 6.39 -6.11
C ALA A 596 23.52 7.20 -5.86
N ARG A 597 24.71 6.61 -6.09
CA ARG A 597 26.02 7.29 -5.98
C ARG A 597 26.20 8.44 -6.97
N HIS A 598 25.57 8.37 -8.16
CA HIS A 598 25.65 9.41 -9.19
C HIS A 598 24.65 10.57 -8.98
N ASP A 599 23.72 10.47 -8.02
CA ASP A 599 22.86 11.58 -7.58
C ASP A 599 23.03 11.89 -6.06
N PRO A 600 24.26 12.14 -5.55
CA PRO A 600 24.53 12.26 -4.11
C PRO A 600 23.95 13.55 -3.47
N GLY A 601 23.20 14.32 -4.25
CA GLY A 601 22.50 15.52 -3.82
C GLY A 601 20.98 15.44 -3.97
N SER A 602 20.42 14.32 -4.44
CA SER A 602 18.97 14.11 -4.38
C SER A 602 18.56 13.87 -2.95
N VAL A 603 17.53 14.59 -2.51
CA VAL A 603 16.88 14.29 -1.24
C VAL A 603 16.20 12.94 -1.33
N ALA A 604 16.41 12.11 -0.31
CA ALA A 604 15.84 10.79 -0.22
C ALA A 604 14.38 10.84 0.23
N PHE A 605 13.57 9.88 -0.21
CA PHE A 605 12.16 9.73 0.17
C PHE A 605 11.95 9.76 1.70
N GLU A 606 12.87 9.14 2.43
CA GLU A 606 12.85 9.01 3.89
C GLU A 606 12.89 10.37 4.60
N GLU A 607 13.56 11.36 4.00
CA GLU A 607 13.69 12.71 4.55
C GLU A 607 12.37 13.49 4.55
N LEU A 608 11.36 13.02 3.79
CA LEU A 608 10.00 13.58 3.86
C LEU A 608 9.33 13.33 5.21
N GLY A 609 9.82 12.35 5.98
CA GLY A 609 9.30 12.03 7.30
C GLY A 609 7.87 11.51 7.30
N LEU A 610 7.41 10.84 6.23
CA LEU A 610 6.03 10.35 6.13
C LEU A 610 5.70 9.38 7.28
N GLY A 611 4.48 9.51 7.82
CA GLY A 611 3.94 8.62 8.85
C GLY A 611 3.16 7.43 8.26
N HIS A 612 2.50 7.64 7.12
CA HIS A 612 1.71 6.63 6.41
C HIS A 612 1.76 6.90 4.91
N LEU A 613 1.66 5.85 4.08
CA LEU A 613 1.66 5.95 2.63
C LEU A 613 0.37 5.38 2.05
N MET A 614 -0.36 6.19 1.28
CA MET A 614 -1.54 5.76 0.53
C MET A 614 -1.26 5.85 -0.97
N VAL A 615 -1.49 4.78 -1.73
CA VAL A 615 -1.25 4.73 -3.17
C VAL A 615 -2.56 4.42 -3.90
N ASP A 616 -3.09 5.40 -4.63
CA ASP A 616 -4.24 5.22 -5.50
C ASP A 616 -3.82 4.74 -6.89
N GLU A 617 -4.69 3.95 -7.52
CA GLU A 617 -4.40 3.19 -8.73
C GLU A 617 -3.11 2.36 -8.61
N ALA A 618 -3.00 1.63 -7.50
CA ALA A 618 -1.84 0.79 -7.18
C ALA A 618 -1.58 -0.30 -8.25
N HIS A 619 -2.59 -0.67 -9.06
CA HIS A 619 -2.45 -1.56 -10.22
C HIS A 619 -1.40 -1.10 -11.24
N LEU A 620 -1.03 0.19 -11.24
CA LEU A 620 0.06 0.70 -12.09
C LEU A 620 1.46 0.22 -11.65
N CYS A 621 1.58 -0.40 -10.47
CA CYS A 621 2.81 -0.98 -9.94
C CYS A 621 2.72 -2.51 -9.82
N LYS A 622 1.87 -3.16 -10.62
CA LYS A 622 1.60 -4.62 -10.57
C LYS A 622 2.74 -5.51 -11.09
N ASN A 623 3.67 -4.96 -11.89
CA ASN A 623 4.73 -5.72 -12.57
C ASN A 623 5.96 -5.94 -11.65
N LEU A 624 5.77 -6.59 -10.52
CA LEU A 624 6.87 -6.99 -9.62
C LEU A 624 7.23 -8.46 -9.87
N SER A 625 8.50 -8.74 -10.14
CA SER A 625 8.94 -10.13 -10.32
C SER A 625 9.04 -10.87 -9.00
N PHE A 626 8.75 -12.16 -9.02
CA PHE A 626 8.90 -13.05 -7.87
C PHE A 626 9.39 -14.42 -8.32
N PRO A 627 9.98 -15.22 -7.40
CA PRO A 627 10.40 -16.58 -7.72
C PRO A 627 9.22 -17.44 -8.14
N THR A 628 9.20 -17.85 -9.42
CA THR A 628 8.20 -18.77 -9.95
C THR A 628 8.77 -19.58 -11.12
N ARG A 629 8.33 -20.83 -11.23
CA ARG A 629 8.63 -21.74 -12.35
C ARG A 629 7.49 -21.83 -13.37
N ILE A 630 6.39 -21.13 -13.13
CA ILE A 630 5.22 -21.11 -14.00
C ILE A 630 5.42 -20.00 -15.04
N ASP A 631 5.74 -20.38 -16.28
CA ASP A 631 5.98 -19.43 -17.38
C ASP A 631 4.82 -18.43 -17.57
N ALA A 632 3.57 -18.86 -17.35
CA ALA A 632 2.37 -18.04 -17.58
C ALA A 632 2.16 -16.89 -16.58
N VAL A 633 2.86 -16.91 -15.44
CA VAL A 633 2.74 -15.87 -14.39
C VAL A 633 4.05 -15.12 -14.16
N GLN A 634 5.11 -15.47 -14.91
CA GLN A 634 6.36 -14.73 -14.90
C GLN A 634 6.14 -13.35 -15.53
N VAL A 635 6.47 -12.32 -14.77
CA VAL A 635 6.41 -10.93 -15.21
C VAL A 635 7.81 -10.34 -15.25
N LYS A 636 8.09 -9.55 -16.29
CA LYS A 636 9.30 -8.72 -16.33
C LYS A 636 9.14 -7.63 -15.29
N GLU A 637 10.08 -7.55 -14.36
CA GLU A 637 10.07 -6.56 -13.28
C GLU A 637 10.16 -5.14 -13.83
N SER A 638 9.24 -4.27 -13.41
CA SER A 638 9.34 -2.84 -13.70
C SER A 638 10.13 -2.11 -12.63
N ALA A 639 10.92 -1.12 -13.05
CA ALA A 639 11.69 -0.29 -12.12
C ALA A 639 10.80 0.44 -11.11
N ARG A 640 9.58 0.81 -11.53
CA ARG A 640 8.58 1.49 -10.68
C ARG A 640 8.01 0.55 -9.61
N ALA A 641 7.69 -0.70 -9.94
CA ALA A 641 7.22 -1.68 -8.97
C ALA A 641 8.30 -1.98 -7.93
N ARG A 642 9.56 -2.14 -8.37
CA ARG A 642 10.71 -2.34 -7.48
C ARG A 642 10.96 -1.15 -6.55
N ASP A 643 10.91 0.08 -7.09
CA ASP A 643 11.04 1.31 -6.29
C ASP A 643 9.95 1.42 -5.22
N LEU A 644 8.69 1.12 -5.58
CA LEU A 644 7.58 1.12 -4.62
C LEU A 644 7.78 0.06 -3.54
N LEU A 645 8.19 -1.17 -3.88
CA LEU A 645 8.46 -2.22 -2.90
C LEU A 645 9.51 -1.78 -1.88
N ILE A 646 10.63 -1.19 -2.33
CA ILE A 646 11.71 -0.72 -1.44
C ILE A 646 11.17 0.32 -0.44
N LYS A 647 10.35 1.27 -0.90
CA LYS A 647 9.73 2.30 -0.05
C LYS A 647 8.69 1.72 0.90
N VAL A 648 7.88 0.77 0.44
CA VAL A 648 6.87 0.06 1.26
C VAL A 648 7.54 -0.75 2.36
N ASP A 649 8.60 -1.48 2.04
CA ASP A 649 9.39 -2.21 3.04
C ASP A 649 9.96 -1.27 4.09
N TRP A 650 10.54 -0.13 3.65
CA TRP A 650 11.06 0.88 4.57
C TRP A 650 9.96 1.43 5.49
N MET A 651 8.78 1.75 4.94
CA MET A 651 7.63 2.20 5.71
C MET A 651 7.23 1.15 6.76
N ARG A 652 7.11 -0.12 6.35
CA ARG A 652 6.73 -1.22 7.27
C ARG A 652 7.73 -1.40 8.41
N GLU A 653 9.02 -1.31 8.11
CA GLU A 653 10.09 -1.45 9.09
C GLU A 653 10.14 -0.27 10.08
N HIS A 654 9.90 0.96 9.63
CA HIS A 654 10.10 2.17 10.44
C HIS A 654 8.82 2.82 10.98
N ARG A 655 7.65 2.44 10.47
CA ARG A 655 6.33 2.98 10.84
C ARG A 655 5.33 1.88 11.22
N GLY A 656 5.71 0.62 11.06
CA GLY A 656 4.91 -0.54 11.41
C GLY A 656 4.19 -1.16 10.20
N PRO A 657 3.75 -2.43 10.31
CA PRO A 657 3.25 -3.20 9.17
C PRO A 657 2.02 -2.61 8.48
N GLY A 658 1.17 -1.90 9.22
CA GLY A 658 -0.05 -1.23 8.73
C GLY A 658 0.16 0.15 8.10
N SER A 659 1.40 0.64 8.00
CA SER A 659 1.72 1.99 7.52
C SER A 659 1.47 2.27 6.02
N VAL A 660 0.89 1.32 5.29
CA VAL A 660 0.64 1.40 3.84
C VAL A 660 -0.79 1.01 3.51
N THR A 661 -1.44 1.84 2.69
CA THR A 661 -2.76 1.58 2.11
C THR A 661 -2.70 1.64 0.60
N PHE A 662 -3.15 0.59 -0.07
CA PHE A 662 -3.35 0.58 -1.52
C PHE A 662 -4.82 0.78 -1.87
N SER A 663 -5.06 1.42 -3.00
CA SER A 663 -6.40 1.66 -3.53
C SER A 663 -6.39 1.38 -5.03
N THR A 664 -7.34 0.57 -5.50
CA THR A 664 -7.47 0.24 -6.93
C THR A 664 -8.89 -0.27 -7.20
N ALA A 665 -9.46 0.13 -8.34
CA ALA A 665 -10.73 -0.45 -8.80
C ALA A 665 -10.54 -1.81 -9.49
N THR A 666 -9.31 -2.15 -9.85
CA THR A 666 -8.94 -3.35 -10.58
C THR A 666 -7.76 -4.02 -9.88
N PRO A 667 -7.98 -4.72 -8.75
CA PRO A 667 -6.89 -5.39 -8.01
C PRO A 667 -6.28 -6.56 -8.79
N VAL A 668 -7.06 -7.16 -9.70
CA VAL A 668 -6.60 -8.19 -10.64
C VAL A 668 -7.11 -7.80 -12.02
N THR A 669 -6.18 -7.53 -12.95
CA THR A 669 -6.48 -7.13 -14.33
C THR A 669 -6.38 -8.33 -15.26
N ASN A 670 -5.21 -8.97 -15.35
CA ASN A 670 -4.90 -9.92 -16.42
C ASN A 670 -4.30 -11.24 -15.93
N GLN A 671 -3.52 -11.22 -14.84
CA GLN A 671 -2.78 -12.40 -14.39
C GLN A 671 -2.92 -12.64 -12.88
N ILE A 672 -2.88 -13.90 -12.48
CA ILE A 672 -2.92 -14.31 -11.07
C ILE A 672 -1.68 -13.85 -10.28
N SER A 673 -0.57 -13.56 -10.97
CA SER A 673 0.63 -12.94 -10.39
C SER A 673 0.32 -11.62 -9.68
N GLU A 674 -0.69 -10.87 -10.15
CA GLU A 674 -1.08 -9.59 -9.55
C GLU A 674 -1.62 -9.78 -8.13
N MET A 675 -2.29 -10.91 -7.84
CA MET A 675 -2.73 -11.25 -6.48
C MET A 675 -1.58 -11.56 -5.52
N TRP A 676 -0.43 -11.99 -6.03
CA TRP A 676 0.75 -12.23 -5.20
C TRP A 676 1.45 -10.90 -4.86
N VAL A 677 1.39 -9.93 -5.77
CA VAL A 677 2.07 -8.63 -5.65
C VAL A 677 1.36 -7.68 -4.68
N PHE A 678 0.03 -7.66 -4.68
CA PHE A 678 -0.78 -6.85 -3.75
C PHE A 678 -0.98 -7.54 -2.40
#